data_AF-A0A8B9DFW4-F1
#
_entry.id   AF-A0A8B9DFW4-F1
#
_cell.length_a   1.000
_cell.length_b   1.000
_cell.length_c   1.000
_cell.angle_alpha   90.00
_cell.angle_beta   90.00
_cell.angle_gamma   90.00
#
_symmetry.space_group_name_H-M   'P 1'
#
loop_
_entity.id
_entity.type
_entity.pdbx_description
1 polymer ?
#
loop_
_entity_poly.entity_id
_entity_poly.type
_entity_poly.pdbx_seq_one_letter_code
_entity_poly.pdbx_strand_id
1 'polypeptide(L)'
;MWGWLGRRVLASCCLSSFFSQLLRYELGFLVCAAIGLLFIVLVPLVGCCFCCCRCCGRCGGRMYQKQGRRTGCRRRALYGSVLLVSALLLAGDVCAFISNTRLSQAVSGTFPNFNATVDNLGTYLTSIPQQVNFVIDRSDVPLGRTNTSLQNIGPILGGRIVSGIRSGVDGALGSLQSLLGATETLAAAFGTINGTRGRLEELQGNYSQRLGDLRERLGQTLQRCGQPCGSVSPDGVAFATNYSTIPSVEQQLEVLGEVLGSGLAGDLEKVNSTLEKTPDEVQKQSRDVVTKTQDKLGLIREEIRSLRQQLPLLEVEENIGNAMSNATSVLADYQKPVTDLDRLRWSVCALLCCLVLLVVLCNVLGLLLGPLGLKESALPTQRSCLSNTGGDFFIAGVGFSFIFSWPLMLVVLLTFLLGGNSYMFVCESWRSQQLFQLVDTPGLIPGFNLSEVLGDKSGTVNFSQIYRQCQQDAALWQALRLDQRVPLDELLNISQYTEEISAAFEEVNITLSPISLLNESQGDLLLNASRAAQPPNFTRILEQLDQNVTLVSLQDLAAELEQLVDKAGTDVRGDLQADAANLRELDREMQASFPGLLQSLKENIYLAQSRAAQLEAQTRTALDQANETRDFLGREMVNIIKNETWAFLEEMLDFFNTYIAWAKSSLRRDVARCKPIAQTLDNVEAIACDYLLDSLNAFWFSLGWCTVFLLPSIILAVRLAKFYRRMHIADVYRDEAVEIGPAFNMYRIPRPSTRH
;
A
#
# COMPACT_ATOMS: atom_id res chain seq x y z
N MET A 1 29.03 24.80 43.57
CA MET A 1 29.02 23.90 44.75
C MET A 1 27.62 23.41 45.15
N TRP A 2 26.55 24.21 45.02
CA TRP A 2 25.19 23.77 45.35
C TRP A 2 24.54 22.82 44.30
N GLY A 3 24.96 22.87 43.04
CA GLY A 3 24.49 21.94 41.99
C GLY A 3 25.09 20.52 42.04
N TRP A 4 26.17 20.32 42.82
CA TRP A 4 26.87 19.03 42.94
C TRP A 4 26.31 18.18 44.11
N LEU A 5 25.77 18.82 45.16
CA LEU A 5 25.04 18.14 46.23
C LEU A 5 23.62 17.74 45.80
N GLY A 6 22.90 18.56 45.02
CA GLY A 6 21.54 18.23 44.57
C GLY A 6 21.45 16.99 43.67
N ARG A 7 22.46 16.75 42.82
CA ARG A 7 22.53 15.54 41.95
C ARG A 7 22.85 14.27 42.73
N ARG A 8 23.66 14.34 43.79
CA ARG A 8 23.86 13.20 44.71
C ARG A 8 22.61 12.89 45.50
N VAL A 9 21.86 13.90 45.96
CA VAL A 9 20.63 13.69 46.75
C VAL A 9 19.51 13.06 45.91
N LEU A 10 19.34 13.45 44.63
CA LEU A 10 18.36 12.83 43.72
C LEU A 10 18.77 11.41 43.29
N ALA A 11 20.06 11.16 43.02
CA ALA A 11 20.59 9.81 42.79
C ALA A 11 20.46 8.94 44.04
N SER A 12 20.69 9.49 45.24
CA SER A 12 20.48 8.81 46.53
C SER A 12 19.00 8.59 46.86
N CYS A 13 18.08 9.44 46.41
CA CYS A 13 16.63 9.24 46.60
C CYS A 13 16.08 8.14 45.69
N CYS A 14 16.53 8.08 44.43
CA CYS A 14 16.15 7.01 43.49
C CYS A 14 16.82 5.68 43.84
N LEU A 15 18.09 5.71 44.27
CA LEU A 15 18.72 4.55 44.92
C LEU A 15 17.97 4.17 46.20
N SER A 16 17.55 5.12 47.04
CA SER A 16 16.87 4.81 48.31
C SER A 16 15.50 4.16 48.09
N SER A 17 14.73 4.56 47.09
CA SER A 17 13.47 3.89 46.74
C SER A 17 13.72 2.50 46.16
N PHE A 18 14.71 2.35 45.28
CA PHE A 18 15.14 1.06 44.73
C PHE A 18 15.63 0.13 45.85
N PHE A 19 16.53 0.59 46.72
CA PHE A 19 17.00 -0.13 47.92
C PHE A 19 15.86 -0.46 48.87
N SER A 20 14.83 0.38 49.03
CA SER A 20 13.69 0.08 49.92
C SER A 20 12.76 -1.01 49.38
N GLN A 21 12.55 -1.07 48.05
CA GLN A 21 11.84 -2.17 47.39
C GLN A 21 12.70 -3.44 47.37
N LEU A 22 13.98 -3.31 47.03
CA LEU A 22 14.97 -4.39 47.07
C LEU A 22 15.06 -4.99 48.49
N LEU A 23 15.12 -4.16 49.54
CA LEU A 23 15.13 -4.59 50.95
C LEU A 23 13.87 -5.35 51.37
N ARG A 24 12.69 -5.03 50.79
CA ARG A 24 11.44 -5.77 51.07
C ARG A 24 11.40 -7.13 50.37
N TYR A 25 11.91 -7.22 49.15
CA TYR A 25 12.07 -8.49 48.44
C TYR A 25 13.17 -9.37 49.06
N GLU A 26 14.31 -8.77 49.39
CA GLU A 26 15.43 -9.38 50.11
C GLU A 26 15.00 -9.89 51.49
N LEU A 27 14.05 -9.24 52.17
CA LEU A 27 13.51 -9.75 53.44
C LEU A 27 12.89 -11.15 53.27
N GLY A 28 12.17 -11.40 52.17
CA GLY A 28 11.62 -12.70 51.86
C GLY A 28 12.72 -13.76 51.63
N PHE A 29 13.74 -13.40 50.83
CA PHE A 29 14.91 -14.27 50.60
C PHE A 29 15.68 -14.58 51.88
N LEU A 30 15.92 -13.57 52.72
CA LEU A 30 16.61 -13.69 54.01
C LEU A 30 15.85 -14.59 54.99
N VAL A 31 14.53 -14.45 55.07
CA VAL A 31 13.69 -15.32 55.92
C VAL A 31 13.76 -16.77 55.43
N CYS A 32 13.60 -17.01 54.12
CA CYS A 32 13.72 -18.35 53.54
C CYS A 32 15.13 -18.95 53.74
N ALA A 33 16.18 -18.13 53.61
CA ALA A 33 17.55 -18.56 53.85
C ALA A 33 17.79 -18.92 55.32
N ALA A 34 17.28 -18.12 56.26
CA ALA A 34 17.34 -18.43 57.68
C ALA A 34 16.61 -19.76 58.01
N ILE A 35 15.42 -19.98 57.44
CA ILE A 35 14.68 -21.24 57.59
C ILE A 35 15.48 -22.42 57.03
N GLY A 36 16.09 -22.27 55.85
CA GLY A 36 16.92 -23.30 55.23
C GLY A 36 18.17 -23.64 56.04
N LEU A 37 18.87 -22.63 56.57
CA LEU A 37 20.02 -22.82 57.46
C LEU A 37 19.63 -23.51 58.76
N LEU A 38 18.51 -23.10 59.36
CA LEU A 38 17.96 -23.77 60.54
C LEU A 38 17.62 -25.23 60.24
N PHE A 39 17.04 -25.53 59.08
CA PHE A 39 16.74 -26.89 58.66
C PHE A 39 18.03 -27.74 58.54
N ILE A 40 19.06 -27.21 57.88
CA ILE A 40 20.35 -27.90 57.67
C ILE A 40 21.00 -28.28 59.00
N VAL A 41 20.90 -27.42 60.04
CA VAL A 41 21.48 -27.69 61.36
C VAL A 41 20.56 -28.55 62.22
N LEU A 42 19.27 -28.23 62.30
CA LEU A 42 18.34 -28.87 63.24
C LEU A 42 17.98 -30.31 62.83
N VAL A 43 17.81 -30.61 61.54
CA VAL A 43 17.41 -31.94 61.08
C VAL A 43 18.43 -33.04 61.42
N PRO A 44 19.75 -32.88 61.20
CA PRO A 44 20.72 -33.89 61.63
C PRO A 44 20.83 -33.98 63.14
N LEU A 45 20.71 -32.87 63.89
CA LEU A 45 20.69 -32.89 65.36
C LEU A 45 19.47 -33.67 65.90
N VAL A 46 18.29 -33.41 65.35
CA VAL A 46 17.05 -34.13 65.66
C VAL A 46 17.17 -35.60 65.23
N GLY A 47 17.80 -35.89 64.09
CA GLY A 47 18.08 -37.24 63.62
C GLY A 47 19.00 -38.02 64.57
N CYS A 48 20.09 -37.41 65.02
CA CYS A 48 20.99 -37.98 66.04
C CYS A 48 20.25 -38.22 67.36
N CYS A 49 19.51 -37.22 67.85
CA CYS A 49 18.69 -37.36 69.06
C CYS A 49 17.63 -38.48 68.91
N PHE A 50 16.97 -38.55 67.75
CA PHE A 50 16.00 -39.58 67.43
C PHE A 50 16.64 -40.97 67.40
N CYS A 51 17.83 -41.11 66.80
CA CYS A 51 18.60 -42.35 66.75
C CYS A 51 19.02 -42.80 68.16
N CYS A 52 19.64 -41.93 68.96
CA CYS A 52 20.02 -42.21 70.35
C CYS A 52 18.81 -42.57 71.21
N CYS A 53 17.73 -41.78 71.14
CA CYS A 53 16.48 -42.07 71.85
C CYS A 53 15.89 -43.42 71.44
N ARG A 54 15.97 -43.77 70.15
CA ARG A 54 15.49 -45.04 69.62
C ARG A 54 16.33 -46.22 70.12
N CYS A 55 17.65 -46.09 70.17
CA CYS A 55 18.55 -47.08 70.78
C CYS A 55 18.26 -47.30 72.28
N CYS A 56 17.88 -46.24 73.01
CA CYS A 56 17.43 -46.33 74.41
C CYS A 56 15.95 -46.77 74.57
N GLY A 57 15.30 -47.28 73.52
CA GLY A 57 13.91 -47.75 73.56
C GLY A 57 12.83 -46.64 73.52
N ARG A 58 13.18 -45.36 73.43
CA ARG A 58 12.23 -44.24 73.24
C ARG A 58 12.00 -43.99 71.74
N CYS A 59 11.19 -43.00 71.34
CA CYS A 59 10.93 -42.66 69.92
C CYS A 59 10.51 -43.85 69.02
N GLY A 60 9.76 -44.80 69.60
CA GLY A 60 9.32 -46.01 68.90
C GLY A 60 10.37 -47.10 68.74
N GLY A 61 11.47 -47.04 69.48
CA GLY A 61 12.46 -48.13 69.64
C GLY A 61 11.98 -49.27 70.53
N ARG A 62 11.18 -48.97 71.57
CA ARG A 62 10.51 -50.02 72.36
C ARG A 62 9.49 -50.72 71.48
N MET A 63 9.78 -51.98 71.18
CA MET A 63 8.98 -52.89 70.35
C MET A 63 7.73 -53.37 71.11
N TYR A 64 6.91 -52.40 71.50
CA TYR A 64 5.68 -52.56 72.23
C TYR A 64 4.51 -51.92 71.48
N GLN A 65 3.40 -52.64 71.35
CA GLN A 65 2.19 -52.13 70.73
C GLN A 65 0.98 -52.22 71.67
N LYS A 66 0.44 -51.04 72.02
CA LYS A 66 -0.85 -50.89 72.71
C LYS A 66 -1.98 -51.24 71.73
N GLN A 67 -2.77 -52.27 72.04
CA GLN A 67 -3.98 -52.59 71.30
C GLN A 67 -5.19 -51.84 71.91
N GLY A 68 -6.26 -51.65 71.12
CA GLY A 68 -7.46 -50.94 71.56
C GLY A 68 -8.51 -50.90 70.45
N ARG A 69 -9.76 -50.53 70.79
CA ARG A 69 -10.91 -50.61 69.86
C ARG A 69 -10.75 -49.76 68.58
N ARG A 70 -9.98 -48.66 68.64
CA ARG A 70 -9.74 -47.73 67.52
C ARG A 70 -8.46 -48.02 66.72
N THR A 71 -7.75 -49.11 67.01
CA THR A 71 -6.45 -49.43 66.38
C THR A 71 -6.55 -49.64 64.86
N GLY A 72 -7.63 -50.26 64.37
CA GLY A 72 -7.88 -50.42 62.93
C GLY A 72 -8.06 -49.09 62.19
N CYS A 73 -8.91 -48.19 62.72
CA CYS A 73 -9.13 -46.86 62.16
C CYS A 73 -7.83 -46.03 62.15
N ARG A 74 -7.06 -46.05 63.25
CA ARG A 74 -5.78 -45.33 63.35
C ARG A 74 -4.76 -45.83 62.33
N ARG A 75 -4.69 -47.15 62.11
CA ARG A 75 -3.81 -47.74 61.09
C ARG A 75 -4.22 -47.30 59.69
N ARG A 76 -5.51 -47.36 59.34
CA ARG A 76 -6.01 -46.94 58.02
C ARG A 76 -5.80 -45.44 57.77
N ALA A 77 -6.01 -44.61 58.79
CA ALA A 77 -5.75 -43.17 58.69
C ALA A 77 -4.26 -42.89 58.44
N LEU A 78 -3.36 -43.50 59.22
CA LEU A 78 -1.92 -43.36 59.01
C LEU A 78 -1.46 -43.93 57.66
N TYR A 79 -2.05 -45.02 57.20
CA TYR A 79 -1.83 -45.57 55.86
C TYR A 79 -2.20 -44.55 54.78
N GLY A 80 -3.40 -43.99 54.84
CA GLY A 80 -3.85 -42.96 53.90
C GLY A 80 -2.98 -41.71 53.94
N SER A 81 -2.54 -41.27 55.12
CA SER A 81 -1.65 -40.11 55.26
C SER A 81 -0.25 -40.38 54.69
N VAL A 82 0.34 -41.56 54.93
CA VAL A 82 1.65 -41.92 54.35
C VAL A 82 1.53 -42.09 52.83
N LEU A 83 0.44 -42.67 52.32
CA LEU A 83 0.16 -42.77 50.89
C LEU A 83 0.07 -41.37 50.25
N LEU A 84 -0.69 -40.44 50.86
CA LEU A 84 -0.83 -39.07 50.39
C LEU A 84 0.53 -38.34 50.36
N VAL A 85 1.29 -38.37 51.46
CA VAL A 85 2.60 -37.72 51.52
C VAL A 85 3.58 -38.37 50.53
N SER A 86 3.53 -39.68 50.33
CA SER A 86 4.36 -40.36 49.33
C SER A 86 3.98 -39.98 47.90
N ALA A 87 2.69 -39.76 47.62
CA ALA A 87 2.24 -39.25 46.33
C ALA A 87 2.70 -37.80 46.08
N LEU A 88 2.66 -36.93 47.11
CA LEU A 88 3.17 -35.56 47.01
C LEU A 88 4.69 -35.50 46.84
N LEU A 89 5.42 -36.41 47.49
CA LEU A 89 6.86 -36.58 47.30
C LEU A 89 7.17 -37.05 45.87
N LEU A 90 6.44 -38.04 45.37
CA LEU A 90 6.62 -38.54 44.00
C LEU A 90 6.31 -37.46 42.96
N ALA A 91 5.24 -36.67 43.17
CA ALA A 91 4.90 -35.57 42.27
C ALA A 91 6.01 -34.52 42.21
N GLY A 92 6.53 -34.10 43.38
CA GLY A 92 7.66 -33.17 43.43
C GLY A 92 8.94 -33.74 42.80
N ASP A 93 9.21 -35.04 43.00
CA ASP A 93 10.39 -35.72 42.44
C ASP A 93 10.30 -35.83 40.90
N VAL A 94 9.12 -36.15 40.36
CA VAL A 94 8.87 -36.13 38.92
C VAL A 94 9.08 -34.73 38.34
N CYS A 95 8.54 -33.69 39.00
CA CYS A 95 8.79 -32.30 38.59
C CYS A 95 10.28 -31.96 38.63
N ALA A 96 11.01 -32.38 39.67
CA ALA A 96 12.46 -32.16 39.77
C ALA A 96 13.24 -32.84 38.64
N PHE A 97 12.92 -34.09 38.30
CA PHE A 97 13.53 -34.79 37.14
C PHE A 97 13.25 -34.08 35.82
N ILE A 98 12.00 -33.66 35.60
CA ILE A 98 11.60 -32.95 34.38
C ILE A 98 12.33 -31.61 34.30
N SER A 99 12.32 -30.81 35.36
CA SER A 99 12.99 -29.51 35.41
C SER A 99 14.51 -29.62 35.24
N ASN A 100 15.14 -30.63 35.83
CA ASN A 100 16.57 -30.90 35.63
C ASN A 100 16.92 -31.19 34.16
N THR A 101 16.06 -31.96 33.49
CA THR A 101 16.20 -32.30 32.07
C THR A 101 15.90 -31.09 31.18
N ARG A 102 14.87 -30.31 31.51
CA ARG A 102 14.53 -29.06 30.80
C ARG A 102 15.66 -28.04 30.89
N LEU A 103 16.31 -27.90 32.04
CA LEU A 103 17.47 -27.03 32.18
C LEU A 103 18.63 -27.45 31.26
N SER A 104 18.91 -28.76 31.16
CA SER A 104 19.95 -29.25 30.24
C SER A 104 19.58 -29.01 28.76
N GLN A 105 18.30 -29.23 28.41
CA GLN A 105 17.79 -28.88 27.08
C GLN A 105 17.94 -27.38 26.79
N ALA A 106 17.61 -26.51 27.74
CA ALA A 106 17.75 -25.06 27.63
C ALA A 106 19.22 -24.64 27.43
N VAL A 107 20.16 -25.21 28.18
CA VAL A 107 21.60 -24.96 28.00
C VAL A 107 22.04 -25.38 26.59
N SER A 108 21.69 -26.59 26.15
CA SER A 108 22.07 -27.06 24.82
C SER A 108 21.43 -26.24 23.68
N GLY A 109 20.20 -25.74 23.88
CA GLY A 109 19.49 -24.92 22.92
C GLY A 109 19.94 -23.45 22.89
N THR A 110 20.63 -22.97 23.93
CA THR A 110 21.10 -21.58 24.04
C THR A 110 22.03 -21.22 22.87
N PHE A 111 22.99 -22.09 22.56
CA PHE A 111 23.98 -21.85 21.50
C PHE A 111 23.37 -21.71 20.09
N PRO A 112 22.59 -22.69 19.58
CA PRO A 112 21.97 -22.55 18.27
C PRO A 112 20.96 -21.40 18.21
N ASN A 113 20.18 -21.17 19.28
CA ASN A 113 19.21 -20.07 19.31
C ASN A 113 19.87 -18.69 19.32
N PHE A 114 20.98 -18.54 20.06
CA PHE A 114 21.76 -17.30 20.05
C PHE A 114 22.42 -17.08 18.69
N ASN A 115 23.06 -18.10 18.12
CA ASN A 115 23.67 -18.00 16.79
C ASN A 115 22.62 -17.60 15.73
N ALA A 116 21.43 -18.22 15.75
CA ALA A 116 20.34 -17.83 14.86
C ALA A 116 19.87 -16.39 15.10
N THR A 117 19.83 -15.94 16.36
CA THR A 117 19.45 -14.55 16.71
C THR A 117 20.47 -13.54 16.18
N VAL A 118 21.76 -13.84 16.30
CA VAL A 118 22.85 -12.99 15.80
C VAL A 118 22.89 -13.00 14.27
N ASP A 119 22.71 -14.16 13.64
CA ASP A 119 22.68 -14.29 12.17
C ASP A 119 21.49 -13.54 11.54
N ASN A 120 20.31 -13.64 12.15
CA ASN A 120 19.14 -12.84 11.75
C ASN A 120 19.40 -11.34 11.90
N LEU A 121 20.03 -10.90 12.99
CA LEU A 121 20.41 -9.50 13.17
C LEU A 121 21.44 -9.07 12.12
N GLY A 122 22.43 -9.92 11.83
CA GLY A 122 23.42 -9.69 10.78
C GLY A 122 22.76 -9.49 9.42
N THR A 123 21.87 -10.41 9.02
CA THR A 123 21.11 -10.35 7.75
C THR A 123 20.27 -9.07 7.66
N TYR A 124 19.63 -8.66 8.76
CA TYR A 124 18.89 -7.41 8.81
C TYR A 124 19.82 -6.20 8.61
N LEU A 125 20.93 -6.14 9.35
CA LEU A 125 21.85 -5.01 9.29
C LEU A 125 22.55 -4.88 7.92
N THR A 126 22.89 -5.98 7.25
CA THR A 126 23.43 -5.97 5.88
C THR A 126 22.40 -5.55 4.83
N SER A 127 21.09 -5.64 5.12
CA SER A 127 20.03 -5.12 4.25
C SER A 127 19.89 -3.60 4.28
N ILE A 128 20.35 -2.92 5.33
CA ILE A 128 20.19 -1.46 5.50
C ILE A 128 20.90 -0.69 4.38
N PRO A 129 22.18 -0.94 4.05
CA PRO A 129 22.84 -0.32 2.90
C PRO A 129 22.07 -0.50 1.58
N GLN A 130 21.45 -1.66 1.37
CA GLN A 130 20.68 -1.94 0.16
C GLN A 130 19.40 -1.09 0.08
N GLN A 131 18.72 -0.88 1.21
CA GLN A 131 17.55 0.00 1.29
C GLN A 131 17.92 1.46 1.02
N VAL A 132 19.07 1.92 1.51
CA VAL A 132 19.59 3.27 1.20
C VAL A 132 19.91 3.39 -0.29
N ASN A 133 20.61 2.41 -0.86
CA ASN A 133 20.90 2.37 -2.30
C ASN A 133 19.62 2.40 -3.14
N PHE A 134 18.55 1.72 -2.72
CA PHE A 134 17.26 1.79 -3.40
C PHE A 134 16.70 3.21 -3.47
N VAL A 135 16.79 4.00 -2.40
CA VAL A 135 16.35 5.41 -2.41
C VAL A 135 17.19 6.24 -3.37
N ILE A 136 18.51 6.01 -3.38
CA ILE A 136 19.46 6.69 -4.29
C ILE A 136 19.17 6.33 -5.75
N ASP A 137 19.01 5.05 -6.08
CA ASP A 137 18.75 4.57 -7.44
C ASP A 137 17.43 5.12 -8.01
N ARG A 138 16.44 5.43 -7.16
CA ARG A 138 15.18 6.05 -7.59
C ARG A 138 15.33 7.49 -8.08
N SER A 139 16.48 8.14 -7.85
CA SER A 139 16.81 9.43 -8.47
C SER A 139 16.86 9.37 -10.00
N ASP A 140 17.09 8.18 -10.59
CA ASP A 140 17.06 8.02 -12.04
C ASP A 140 15.67 8.24 -12.64
N VAL A 141 14.60 8.18 -11.84
CA VAL A 141 13.23 8.45 -12.30
C VAL A 141 13.02 9.92 -12.67
N PRO A 142 13.21 10.91 -11.77
CA PRO A 142 13.09 12.33 -12.14
C PRO A 142 14.15 12.75 -13.17
N LEU A 143 15.38 12.22 -13.09
CA LEU A 143 16.42 12.47 -14.09
C LEU A 143 16.01 11.99 -15.48
N GLY A 144 15.49 10.76 -15.56
CA GLY A 144 15.01 10.14 -16.79
C GLY A 144 13.80 10.88 -17.37
N ARG A 145 12.79 11.19 -16.55
CA ARG A 145 11.61 11.94 -16.98
C ARG A 145 11.97 13.33 -17.50
N THR A 146 12.80 14.06 -16.78
CA THR A 146 13.25 15.40 -17.21
C THR A 146 14.01 15.31 -18.53
N ASN A 147 14.94 14.36 -18.66
CA ASN A 147 15.66 14.16 -19.91
C ASN A 147 14.72 13.80 -21.08
N THR A 148 13.71 12.95 -20.86
CA THR A 148 12.70 12.63 -21.87
C THR A 148 11.84 13.84 -22.23
N SER A 149 11.43 14.67 -21.25
CA SER A 149 10.70 15.92 -21.51
C SER A 149 11.53 16.91 -22.33
N LEU A 150 12.82 17.04 -22.03
CA LEU A 150 13.76 17.88 -22.80
C LEU A 150 13.98 17.37 -24.22
N GLN A 151 14.13 16.05 -24.41
CA GLN A 151 14.25 15.44 -25.74
C GLN A 151 12.99 15.65 -26.59
N ASN A 152 11.83 15.71 -25.94
CA ASN A 152 10.53 15.92 -26.56
C ASN A 152 10.00 17.35 -26.34
N ILE A 153 10.88 18.34 -26.16
CA ILE A 153 10.47 19.72 -25.88
C ILE A 153 9.62 20.30 -27.03
N GLY A 154 9.94 19.97 -28.28
CA GLY A 154 9.16 20.37 -29.46
C GLY A 154 7.67 20.00 -29.34
N PRO A 155 7.31 18.70 -29.29
CA PRO A 155 5.91 18.31 -29.17
C PRO A 155 5.26 18.71 -27.83
N ILE A 156 6.00 18.74 -26.71
CA ILE A 156 5.42 19.07 -25.39
C ILE A 156 5.20 20.59 -25.26
N LEU A 157 6.27 21.38 -25.29
CA LEU A 157 6.19 22.84 -25.16
C LEU A 157 5.56 23.46 -26.41
N GLY A 158 6.00 23.06 -27.61
CA GLY A 158 5.43 23.56 -28.85
C GLY A 158 3.96 23.18 -29.02
N GLY A 159 3.54 21.99 -28.57
CA GLY A 159 2.13 21.61 -28.56
C GLY A 159 1.28 22.51 -27.65
N ARG A 160 1.79 22.84 -26.45
CA ARG A 160 1.12 23.79 -25.53
C ARG A 160 1.03 25.19 -26.11
N ILE A 161 2.10 25.70 -26.70
CA ILE A 161 2.13 27.01 -27.39
C ILE A 161 1.11 27.04 -28.53
N VAL A 162 1.05 25.99 -29.37
CA VAL A 162 0.05 25.88 -30.45
C VAL A 162 -1.36 25.89 -29.88
N SER A 163 -1.62 25.13 -28.81
CA SER A 163 -2.94 25.11 -28.16
C SER A 163 -3.32 26.49 -27.61
N GLY A 164 -2.37 27.20 -27.00
CA GLY A 164 -2.58 28.56 -26.51
C GLY A 164 -2.92 29.53 -27.64
N ILE A 165 -2.21 29.47 -28.76
CA ILE A 165 -2.46 30.33 -29.93
C ILE A 165 -3.80 29.98 -30.60
N ARG A 166 -4.09 28.70 -30.81
CA ARG A 166 -5.35 28.23 -31.43
C ARG A 166 -6.58 28.72 -30.69
N SER A 167 -6.51 28.83 -29.36
CA SER A 167 -7.61 29.34 -28.54
C SER A 167 -8.12 30.73 -28.96
N GLY A 168 -7.26 31.59 -29.53
CA GLY A 168 -7.62 32.92 -30.04
C GLY A 168 -7.69 33.04 -31.57
N VAL A 169 -7.32 31.99 -32.32
CA VAL A 169 -7.23 32.01 -33.80
C VAL A 169 -8.34 31.19 -34.47
N ASP A 170 -8.71 30.05 -33.89
CA ASP A 170 -9.59 29.07 -34.56
C ASP A 170 -10.98 29.64 -34.88
N GLY A 171 -11.49 30.57 -34.05
CA GLY A 171 -12.76 31.25 -34.28
C GLY A 171 -12.75 32.11 -35.56
N ALA A 172 -11.78 33.01 -35.69
CA ALA A 172 -11.65 33.86 -36.87
C ALA A 172 -11.29 33.06 -38.12
N LEU A 173 -10.43 32.04 -37.98
CA LEU A 173 -10.08 31.13 -39.07
C LEU A 173 -11.31 30.40 -39.60
N GLY A 174 -12.15 29.84 -38.71
CA GLY A 174 -13.39 29.17 -39.08
C GLY A 174 -14.41 30.10 -39.75
N SER A 175 -14.55 31.34 -39.27
CA SER A 175 -15.43 32.33 -39.89
C SER A 175 -14.99 32.75 -41.29
N LEU A 176 -13.69 32.97 -41.50
CA LEU A 176 -13.14 33.29 -42.83
C LEU A 176 -13.28 32.11 -43.80
N GLN A 177 -13.06 30.87 -43.34
CA GLN A 177 -13.30 29.66 -44.14
C GLN A 177 -14.78 29.50 -44.51
N SER A 178 -15.69 29.74 -43.56
CA SER A 178 -17.14 29.72 -43.82
C SER A 178 -17.55 30.80 -44.81
N LEU A 179 -16.95 31.99 -44.73
CA LEU A 179 -17.21 33.09 -45.66
C LEU A 179 -16.72 32.77 -47.08
N LEU A 180 -15.54 32.17 -47.22
CA LEU A 180 -15.06 31.66 -48.52
C LEU A 180 -16.01 30.63 -49.11
N GLY A 181 -16.45 29.64 -48.33
CA GLY A 181 -17.43 28.65 -48.80
C GLY A 181 -18.78 29.26 -49.19
N ALA A 182 -19.24 30.30 -48.47
CA ALA A 182 -20.42 31.06 -48.84
C ALA A 182 -20.24 31.83 -50.16
N THR A 183 -19.05 32.40 -50.37
CA THR A 183 -18.66 33.12 -51.60
C THR A 183 -18.60 32.17 -52.80
N GLU A 184 -18.00 30.98 -52.64
CA GLU A 184 -17.97 29.93 -53.67
C GLU A 184 -19.37 29.47 -54.05
N THR A 185 -20.23 29.23 -53.06
CA THR A 185 -21.62 28.82 -53.30
C THR A 185 -22.39 29.89 -54.07
N LEU A 186 -22.19 31.16 -53.73
CA LEU A 186 -22.85 32.27 -54.41
C LEU A 186 -22.32 32.46 -55.83
N ALA A 187 -21.02 32.34 -56.05
CA ALA A 187 -20.40 32.39 -57.38
C ALA A 187 -20.93 31.25 -58.27
N ALA A 188 -21.05 30.04 -57.73
CA ALA A 188 -21.62 28.89 -58.44
C ALA A 188 -23.10 29.11 -58.81
N ALA A 189 -23.89 29.69 -57.90
CA ALA A 189 -25.30 30.03 -58.17
C ALA A 189 -25.41 31.05 -59.31
N PHE A 190 -24.64 32.15 -59.26
CA PHE A 190 -24.61 33.14 -60.35
C PHE A 190 -24.08 32.55 -61.65
N GLY A 191 -23.08 31.66 -61.60
CA GLY A 191 -22.55 30.97 -62.77
C GLY A 191 -23.60 30.09 -63.43
N THR A 192 -24.41 29.41 -62.61
CA THR A 192 -25.53 28.59 -63.08
C THR A 192 -26.66 29.44 -63.66
N ILE A 193 -26.98 30.58 -63.05
CA ILE A 193 -27.95 31.56 -63.61
C ILE A 193 -27.48 32.04 -64.98
N ASN A 194 -26.21 32.44 -65.10
CA ASN A 194 -25.67 32.95 -66.36
C ASN A 194 -25.64 31.86 -67.46
N GLY A 195 -25.17 30.66 -67.13
CA GLY A 195 -25.17 29.53 -68.05
C GLY A 195 -26.57 29.10 -68.47
N THR A 196 -27.53 29.08 -67.53
CA THR A 196 -28.93 28.72 -67.82
C THR A 196 -29.61 29.77 -68.66
N ARG A 197 -29.35 31.06 -68.41
CA ARG A 197 -29.80 32.17 -69.25
C ARG A 197 -29.34 31.99 -70.69
N GLY A 198 -28.05 31.78 -70.93
CA GLY A 198 -27.52 31.61 -72.30
C GLY A 198 -28.16 30.44 -73.04
N ARG A 199 -28.38 29.31 -72.34
CA ARG A 199 -29.08 28.14 -72.90
C ARG A 199 -30.56 28.41 -73.21
N LEU A 200 -31.26 29.15 -72.33
CA LEU A 200 -32.66 29.52 -72.56
C LEU A 200 -32.80 30.52 -73.71
N GLU A 201 -31.88 31.48 -73.86
CA GLU A 201 -31.85 32.42 -74.99
C GLU A 201 -31.60 31.68 -76.32
N GLU A 202 -30.67 30.73 -76.35
CA GLU A 202 -30.40 29.89 -77.52
C GLU A 202 -31.61 29.04 -77.93
N LEU A 203 -32.21 28.33 -76.96
CA LEU A 203 -33.42 27.53 -77.20
C LEU A 203 -34.59 28.40 -77.65
N GLN A 204 -34.79 29.56 -77.02
CA GLN A 204 -35.82 30.50 -77.42
C GLN A 204 -35.61 31.00 -78.85
N GLY A 205 -34.37 31.34 -79.24
CA GLY A 205 -34.04 31.73 -80.61
C GLY A 205 -34.45 30.66 -81.62
N ASN A 206 -34.05 29.40 -81.39
CA ASN A 206 -34.37 28.27 -82.26
C ASN A 206 -35.89 27.99 -82.36
N TYR A 207 -36.56 27.84 -81.22
CA TYR A 207 -38.00 27.54 -81.21
C TYR A 207 -38.85 28.73 -81.65
N SER A 208 -38.42 29.98 -81.44
CA SER A 208 -39.20 31.16 -81.87
C SER A 208 -39.27 31.25 -83.39
N GLN A 209 -38.19 30.89 -84.08
CA GLN A 209 -38.15 30.76 -85.53
C GLN A 209 -39.10 29.64 -86.00
N ARG A 210 -38.99 28.43 -85.41
CA ARG A 210 -39.86 27.29 -85.77
C ARG A 210 -41.35 27.54 -85.50
N LEU A 211 -41.68 28.19 -84.37
CA LEU A 211 -43.05 28.59 -84.04
C LEU A 211 -43.55 29.70 -84.98
N GLY A 212 -42.68 30.63 -85.39
CA GLY A 212 -43.00 31.66 -86.39
C GLY A 212 -43.33 31.07 -87.76
N ASP A 213 -42.48 30.16 -88.26
CA ASP A 213 -42.69 29.44 -89.52
C ASP A 213 -43.99 28.62 -89.49
N LEU A 214 -44.27 27.96 -88.36
CA LEU A 214 -45.50 27.19 -88.17
C LEU A 214 -46.73 28.10 -88.06
N ARG A 215 -46.62 29.26 -87.38
CA ARG A 215 -47.70 30.25 -87.28
C ARG A 215 -48.08 30.79 -88.66
N GLU A 216 -47.11 31.15 -89.49
CA GLU A 216 -47.38 31.67 -90.83
C GLU A 216 -48.07 30.62 -91.70
N ARG A 217 -47.56 29.38 -91.66
CA ARG A 217 -48.17 28.23 -92.35
C ARG A 217 -49.60 27.98 -91.87
N LEU A 218 -49.80 27.91 -90.56
CA LEU A 218 -51.10 27.70 -89.93
C LEU A 218 -52.08 28.83 -90.30
N GLY A 219 -51.62 30.08 -90.33
CA GLY A 219 -52.43 31.21 -90.78
C GLY A 219 -52.91 31.08 -92.22
N GLN A 220 -52.04 30.61 -93.12
CA GLN A 220 -52.41 30.32 -94.51
C GLN A 220 -53.40 29.14 -94.62
N THR A 221 -53.21 28.09 -93.81
CA THR A 221 -54.10 26.92 -93.73
C THR A 221 -55.50 27.34 -93.23
N LEU A 222 -55.57 28.12 -92.16
CA LEU A 222 -56.82 28.61 -91.58
C LEU A 222 -57.57 29.56 -92.53
N GLN A 223 -56.86 30.45 -93.24
CA GLN A 223 -57.45 31.32 -94.27
C GLN A 223 -58.06 30.51 -95.42
N ARG A 224 -57.39 29.46 -95.89
CA ARG A 224 -57.91 28.56 -96.94
C ARG A 224 -59.11 27.74 -96.47
N CYS A 225 -59.16 27.35 -95.19
CA CYS A 225 -60.28 26.61 -94.61
C CYS A 225 -61.59 27.43 -94.53
N GLY A 226 -61.51 28.76 -94.38
CA GLY A 226 -62.67 29.65 -94.37
C GLY A 226 -63.55 29.55 -93.10
N GLN A 227 -64.87 29.71 -93.24
CA GLN A 227 -65.83 29.73 -92.12
C GLN A 227 -65.72 28.57 -91.12
N PRO A 228 -65.53 27.28 -91.51
CA PRO A 228 -65.42 26.19 -90.54
C PRO A 228 -64.23 26.32 -89.58
N CYS A 229 -63.18 27.06 -89.93
CA CYS A 229 -62.00 27.27 -89.08
C CYS A 229 -61.96 28.66 -88.38
N GLY A 230 -63.03 29.45 -88.47
CA GLY A 230 -63.05 30.85 -88.00
C GLY A 230 -62.90 31.04 -86.48
N SER A 231 -63.01 29.98 -85.67
CA SER A 231 -62.85 30.04 -84.21
C SER A 231 -61.41 29.87 -83.72
N VAL A 232 -60.48 29.46 -84.60
CA VAL A 232 -59.08 29.18 -84.23
C VAL A 232 -58.18 30.31 -84.72
N SER A 233 -57.38 30.88 -83.81
CA SER A 233 -56.42 31.94 -84.15
C SER A 233 -54.97 31.44 -84.07
N PRO A 234 -54.13 31.72 -85.09
CA PRO A 234 -52.71 31.40 -85.08
C PRO A 234 -51.88 32.39 -84.23
N ASP A 235 -52.47 33.52 -83.80
CA ASP A 235 -51.77 34.59 -83.08
C ASP A 235 -51.23 34.13 -81.72
N GLY A 236 -51.78 33.04 -81.15
CA GLY A 236 -51.31 32.44 -79.90
C GLY A 236 -50.03 31.61 -80.00
N VAL A 237 -49.54 31.28 -81.20
CA VAL A 237 -48.35 30.41 -81.42
C VAL A 237 -47.04 31.20 -81.30
N ALA A 238 -46.76 31.71 -80.10
CA ALA A 238 -45.48 32.31 -79.74
C ALA A 238 -45.12 32.03 -78.28
N PHE A 239 -43.87 32.32 -77.94
CA PHE A 239 -43.42 32.38 -76.56
C PHE A 239 -44.23 33.40 -75.74
N ALA A 240 -44.62 32.99 -74.53
CA ALA A 240 -45.22 33.89 -73.55
C ALA A 240 -44.18 34.79 -72.87
N THR A 241 -42.96 34.28 -72.74
CA THR A 241 -41.87 34.89 -71.96
C THR A 241 -40.69 35.23 -72.86
N ASN A 242 -39.97 36.31 -72.55
CA ASN A 242 -38.75 36.72 -73.24
C ASN A 242 -37.55 36.50 -72.31
N TYR A 243 -36.83 35.40 -72.50
CA TYR A 243 -35.70 35.01 -71.66
C TYR A 243 -34.47 35.92 -71.87
N SER A 244 -34.41 36.70 -72.95
CA SER A 244 -33.38 37.74 -73.12
C SER A 244 -33.52 38.91 -72.13
N THR A 245 -34.65 39.00 -71.42
CA THR A 245 -34.87 40.00 -70.37
C THR A 245 -34.37 39.58 -68.99
N ILE A 246 -33.84 38.36 -68.85
CA ILE A 246 -33.17 37.91 -67.62
C ILE A 246 -32.02 38.88 -67.34
N PRO A 247 -31.96 39.52 -66.16
CA PRO A 247 -30.85 40.40 -65.82
C PRO A 247 -29.51 39.66 -65.86
N SER A 248 -28.46 40.34 -66.28
CA SER A 248 -27.13 39.73 -66.29
C SER A 248 -26.50 39.75 -64.91
N VAL A 249 -25.58 38.81 -64.67
CA VAL A 249 -24.91 38.61 -63.39
C VAL A 249 -23.38 38.65 -63.52
N GLU A 250 -22.86 39.16 -64.64
CA GLU A 250 -21.40 39.18 -64.88
C GLU A 250 -20.67 40.04 -63.84
N GLN A 251 -21.24 41.17 -63.42
CA GLN A 251 -20.64 42.01 -62.38
C GLN A 251 -20.47 41.24 -61.07
N GLN A 252 -21.47 40.48 -60.66
CA GLN A 252 -21.41 39.68 -59.44
C GLN A 252 -20.38 38.55 -59.58
N LEU A 253 -20.31 37.91 -60.75
CA LEU A 253 -19.31 36.87 -61.03
C LEU A 253 -17.87 37.41 -61.02
N GLU A 254 -17.66 38.60 -61.58
CA GLU A 254 -16.35 39.26 -61.62
C GLU A 254 -15.84 39.53 -60.20
N VAL A 255 -16.64 40.22 -59.37
CA VAL A 255 -16.22 40.61 -58.03
C VAL A 255 -16.08 39.42 -57.08
N LEU A 256 -16.95 38.40 -57.19
CA LEU A 256 -16.78 37.16 -56.42
C LEU A 256 -15.55 36.37 -56.91
N GLY A 257 -15.28 36.39 -58.22
CA GLY A 257 -14.08 35.81 -58.80
C GLY A 257 -12.79 36.44 -58.29
N GLU A 258 -12.77 37.76 -58.10
CA GLU A 258 -11.64 38.47 -57.48
C GLU A 258 -11.38 38.00 -56.04
N VAL A 259 -12.42 37.76 -55.24
CA VAL A 259 -12.28 37.20 -53.87
C VAL A 259 -11.65 35.82 -53.91
N LEU A 260 -12.17 34.92 -54.75
CA LEU A 260 -11.69 33.56 -54.87
C LEU A 260 -10.28 33.50 -55.46
N GLY A 261 -9.93 34.46 -56.32
CA GLY A 261 -8.60 34.64 -56.90
C GLY A 261 -7.60 35.40 -56.02
N SER A 262 -8.03 35.98 -54.90
CA SER A 262 -7.18 36.83 -54.04
C SER A 262 -6.06 36.08 -53.31
N GLY A 263 -6.08 34.75 -53.34
CA GLY A 263 -5.14 33.90 -52.58
C GLY A 263 -5.55 33.67 -51.12
N LEU A 264 -6.68 34.21 -50.65
CA LEU A 264 -7.12 34.09 -49.26
C LEU A 264 -7.19 32.64 -48.77
N ALA A 265 -7.71 31.72 -49.59
CA ALA A 265 -7.75 30.29 -49.24
C ALA A 265 -6.35 29.72 -48.92
N GLY A 266 -5.34 30.09 -49.71
CA GLY A 266 -3.96 29.69 -49.48
C GLY A 266 -3.34 30.35 -48.24
N ASP A 267 -3.71 31.59 -47.93
CA ASP A 267 -3.28 32.25 -46.69
C ASP A 267 -3.88 31.58 -45.45
N LEU A 268 -5.16 31.19 -45.47
CA LEU A 268 -5.79 30.45 -44.36
C LEU A 268 -5.17 29.06 -44.18
N GLU A 269 -4.85 28.34 -45.26
CA GLU A 269 -4.12 27.07 -45.19
C GLU A 269 -2.70 27.26 -44.64
N LYS A 270 -2.04 28.37 -45.00
CA LYS A 270 -0.73 28.75 -44.49
C LYS A 270 -0.74 28.98 -42.97
N VAL A 271 -1.83 29.50 -42.40
CA VAL A 271 -1.99 29.60 -40.93
C VAL A 271 -1.88 28.22 -40.28
N ASN A 272 -2.63 27.23 -40.77
CA ASN A 272 -2.59 25.89 -40.18
C ASN A 272 -1.22 25.23 -40.34
N SER A 273 -0.59 25.37 -41.51
CA SER A 273 0.76 24.83 -41.73
C SER A 273 1.85 25.53 -40.90
N THR A 274 1.65 26.81 -40.53
CA THR A 274 2.57 27.55 -39.65
C THR A 274 2.45 27.05 -38.21
N LEU A 275 1.23 26.79 -37.75
CA LEU A 275 0.98 26.21 -36.43
C LEU A 275 1.52 24.78 -36.33
N GLU A 276 1.34 23.96 -37.36
CA GLU A 276 1.87 22.58 -37.40
C GLU A 276 3.40 22.51 -37.35
N LYS A 277 4.11 23.53 -37.86
CA LYS A 277 5.59 23.62 -37.80
C LYS A 277 6.13 24.22 -36.50
N THR A 278 5.25 24.77 -35.65
CA THR A 278 5.67 25.41 -34.39
C THR A 278 6.43 24.46 -33.47
N PRO A 279 6.03 23.19 -33.26
CA PRO A 279 6.81 22.22 -32.49
C PRO A 279 8.25 22.03 -32.98
N ASP A 280 8.47 21.99 -34.29
CA ASP A 280 9.81 21.83 -34.87
C ASP A 280 10.68 23.07 -34.64
N GLU A 281 10.09 24.27 -34.73
CA GLU A 281 10.82 25.51 -34.47
C GLU A 281 11.16 25.66 -32.97
N VAL A 282 10.25 25.26 -32.08
CA VAL A 282 10.52 25.18 -30.63
C VAL A 282 11.66 24.21 -30.35
N GLN A 283 11.66 23.02 -30.97
CA GLN A 283 12.74 22.03 -30.82
C GLN A 283 14.09 22.61 -31.27
N LYS A 284 14.09 23.34 -32.39
CA LYS A 284 15.31 23.92 -32.98
C LYS A 284 15.85 25.08 -32.14
N GLN A 285 15.00 26.02 -31.72
CA GLN A 285 15.43 27.19 -30.95
C GLN A 285 15.78 26.84 -29.50
N SER A 286 15.18 25.79 -28.94
CA SER A 286 15.48 25.33 -27.57
C SER A 286 16.67 24.37 -27.49
N ARG A 287 17.37 24.10 -28.60
CA ARG A 287 18.44 23.08 -28.63
C ARG A 287 19.60 23.37 -27.66
N ASP A 288 19.98 24.63 -27.54
CA ASP A 288 21.08 25.05 -26.65
C ASP A 288 20.71 24.85 -25.17
N VAL A 289 19.53 25.31 -24.74
CA VAL A 289 19.04 25.12 -23.37
C VAL A 289 18.84 23.64 -23.04
N VAL A 290 18.34 22.83 -24.00
CA VAL A 290 18.18 21.38 -23.83
C VAL A 290 19.54 20.74 -23.58
N THR A 291 20.55 21.07 -24.39
CA THR A 291 21.89 20.50 -24.25
C THR A 291 22.52 20.91 -22.91
N LYS A 292 22.49 22.20 -22.56
CA LYS A 292 22.99 22.71 -21.28
C LYS A 292 22.30 22.05 -20.09
N THR A 293 20.98 21.89 -20.14
CA THR A 293 20.20 21.25 -19.07
C THR A 293 20.53 19.76 -18.98
N GLN A 294 20.71 19.06 -20.11
CA GLN A 294 21.13 17.66 -20.13
C GLN A 294 22.52 17.45 -19.51
N ASP A 295 23.47 18.35 -19.78
CA ASP A 295 24.79 18.32 -19.16
C ASP A 295 24.69 18.50 -17.64
N LYS A 296 23.85 19.44 -17.18
CA LYS A 296 23.58 19.63 -15.74
C LYS A 296 22.91 18.41 -15.11
N LEU A 297 21.96 17.77 -15.78
CA LEU A 297 21.37 16.50 -15.32
C LEU A 297 22.43 15.40 -15.21
N GLY A 298 23.41 15.37 -16.13
CA GLY A 298 24.58 14.49 -16.05
C GLY A 298 25.43 14.74 -14.81
N LEU A 299 25.71 16.00 -14.49
CA LEU A 299 26.44 16.37 -13.27
C LEU A 299 25.69 15.99 -12.00
N ILE A 300 24.38 16.24 -11.93
CA ILE A 300 23.53 15.84 -10.80
C ILE A 300 23.58 14.32 -10.61
N ARG A 301 23.51 13.55 -11.71
CA ARG A 301 23.62 12.09 -11.67
C ARG A 301 24.96 11.63 -11.11
N GLU A 302 26.06 12.25 -11.50
CA GLU A 302 27.38 11.91 -10.95
C GLU A 302 27.52 12.32 -9.48
N GLU A 303 26.96 13.46 -9.07
CA GLU A 303 26.94 13.89 -7.66
C GLU A 303 26.14 12.90 -6.79
N ILE A 304 24.98 12.44 -7.27
CA ILE A 304 24.18 11.42 -6.58
C ILE A 304 24.92 10.08 -6.48
N ARG A 305 25.67 9.70 -7.52
CA ARG A 305 26.55 8.52 -7.46
C ARG A 305 27.72 8.73 -6.51
N SER A 306 28.24 9.94 -6.39
CA SER A 306 29.31 10.29 -5.44
C SER A 306 28.83 10.17 -4.00
N LEU A 307 27.56 10.52 -3.70
CA LEU A 307 26.96 10.31 -2.37
C LEU A 307 27.02 8.85 -1.91
N ARG A 308 26.92 7.89 -2.84
CA ARG A 308 27.08 6.46 -2.53
C ARG A 308 28.50 6.12 -2.06
N GLN A 309 29.52 6.83 -2.55
CA GLN A 309 30.91 6.65 -2.14
C GLN A 309 31.21 7.41 -0.84
N GLN A 310 30.54 8.54 -0.60
CA GLN A 310 30.67 9.32 0.63
C GLN A 310 30.01 8.62 1.83
N LEU A 311 28.96 7.83 1.60
CA LEU A 311 28.38 6.98 2.63
C LEU A 311 29.28 5.74 2.83
N PRO A 312 29.78 5.48 4.05
CA PRO A 312 30.67 4.34 4.33
C PRO A 312 29.89 3.02 4.39
N LEU A 313 29.07 2.72 3.37
CA LEU A 313 28.15 1.58 3.35
C LEU A 313 28.89 0.24 3.38
N LEU A 314 30.01 0.13 2.64
CA LEU A 314 30.87 -1.06 2.65
C LEU A 314 31.59 -1.25 3.99
N GLU A 315 32.11 -0.16 4.57
CA GLU A 315 32.80 -0.21 5.86
C GLU A 315 31.83 -0.56 6.99
N VAL A 316 30.60 -0.06 6.93
CA VAL A 316 29.51 -0.44 7.83
C VAL A 316 29.18 -1.92 7.69
N GLU A 317 29.07 -2.45 6.47
CA GLU A 317 28.82 -3.87 6.22
C GLU A 317 29.93 -4.78 6.77
N GLU A 318 31.19 -4.42 6.55
CA GLU A 318 32.35 -5.14 7.08
C GLU A 318 32.39 -5.09 8.62
N ASN A 319 32.16 -3.90 9.20
CA ASN A 319 32.12 -3.73 10.65
C ASN A 319 30.98 -4.52 11.31
N ILE A 320 29.81 -4.58 10.68
CA ILE A 320 28.70 -5.43 11.11
C ILE A 320 29.13 -6.90 11.07
N GLY A 321 29.71 -7.36 9.95
CA GLY A 321 30.19 -8.73 9.81
C GLY A 321 31.20 -9.10 10.89
N ASN A 322 32.17 -8.22 11.16
CA ASN A 322 33.18 -8.39 12.21
C ASN A 322 32.56 -8.44 13.61
N ALA A 323 31.60 -7.56 13.91
CA ALA A 323 30.91 -7.55 15.20
C ALA A 323 30.10 -8.83 15.43
N MET A 324 29.39 -9.32 14.40
CA MET A 324 28.63 -10.58 14.48
C MET A 324 29.55 -11.79 14.63
N SER A 325 30.63 -11.84 13.85
CA SER A 325 31.67 -12.87 13.97
C SER A 325 32.26 -12.91 15.39
N ASN A 326 32.59 -11.75 15.97
CA ASN A 326 33.10 -11.66 17.33
C ASN A 326 32.06 -12.12 18.38
N ALA A 327 30.80 -11.73 18.24
CA ALA A 327 29.75 -12.17 19.17
C ALA A 327 29.55 -13.69 19.15
N THR A 328 29.57 -14.30 17.96
CA THR A 328 29.44 -15.76 17.81
C THR A 328 30.70 -16.51 18.28
N SER A 329 31.89 -15.97 18.05
CA SER A 329 33.15 -16.60 18.46
C SER A 329 33.30 -16.63 19.98
N VAL A 330 32.97 -15.53 20.66
CA VAL A 330 32.96 -15.47 22.14
C VAL A 330 32.04 -16.55 22.69
N LEU A 331 30.84 -16.71 22.14
CA LEU A 331 29.92 -17.75 22.64
C LEU A 331 30.41 -19.17 22.31
N ALA A 332 31.03 -19.38 21.15
CA ALA A 332 31.61 -20.66 20.76
C ALA A 332 32.72 -21.11 21.73
N ASP A 333 33.54 -20.19 22.22
CA ASP A 333 34.59 -20.47 23.21
C ASP A 333 34.01 -21.00 24.54
N TYR A 334 32.83 -20.51 24.94
CA TYR A 334 32.13 -20.97 26.13
C TYR A 334 31.26 -22.22 25.91
N GLN A 335 31.04 -22.66 24.67
CA GLN A 335 30.14 -23.77 24.37
C GLN A 335 30.57 -25.08 25.04
N LYS A 336 31.81 -25.50 24.83
CA LYS A 336 32.35 -26.74 25.42
C LYS A 336 32.35 -26.71 26.95
N PRO A 337 32.95 -25.71 27.63
CA PRO A 337 33.02 -25.70 29.09
C PRO A 337 31.63 -25.66 29.74
N VAL A 338 30.68 -24.90 29.19
CA VAL A 338 29.31 -24.83 29.71
C VAL A 338 28.58 -26.17 29.52
N THR A 339 28.73 -26.82 28.37
CA THR A 339 28.09 -28.13 28.10
C THR A 339 28.66 -29.24 28.97
N ASP A 340 29.98 -29.23 29.24
CA ASP A 340 30.60 -30.21 30.12
C ASP A 340 30.23 -29.98 31.60
N LEU A 341 30.14 -28.72 32.03
CA LEU A 341 29.62 -28.36 33.35
C LEU A 341 28.14 -28.76 33.51
N ASP A 342 27.32 -28.57 32.46
CA ASP A 342 25.91 -28.99 32.48
C ASP A 342 25.77 -30.51 32.59
N ARG A 343 26.60 -31.29 31.90
CA ARG A 343 26.61 -32.77 32.05
C ARG A 343 26.90 -33.19 33.48
N LEU A 344 27.85 -32.55 34.16
CA LEU A 344 28.14 -32.80 35.57
C LEU A 344 26.95 -32.39 36.45
N ARG A 345 26.43 -31.16 36.26
CA ARG A 345 25.27 -30.63 36.99
C ARG A 345 24.06 -31.55 36.87
N TRP A 346 23.72 -31.97 35.64
CA TRP A 346 22.60 -32.86 35.37
C TRP A 346 22.75 -34.19 36.10
N SER A 347 23.96 -34.77 36.08
CA SER A 347 24.26 -36.05 36.75
C SER A 347 24.12 -35.95 38.27
N VAL A 348 24.64 -34.89 38.88
CA VAL A 348 24.51 -34.64 40.33
C VAL A 348 23.05 -34.43 40.71
N CYS A 349 22.31 -33.62 39.95
CA CYS A 349 20.90 -33.35 40.23
C CYS A 349 20.02 -34.60 40.04
N ALA A 350 20.30 -35.43 39.02
CA ALA A 350 19.63 -36.70 38.81
C ALA A 350 19.89 -37.68 39.97
N LEU A 351 21.13 -37.73 40.48
CA LEU A 351 21.47 -38.52 41.66
C LEU A 351 20.67 -38.06 42.89
N LEU A 352 20.56 -36.76 43.13
CA LEU A 352 19.78 -36.20 44.24
C LEU A 352 18.28 -36.57 44.14
N CYS A 353 17.70 -36.53 42.94
CA CYS A 353 16.33 -36.98 42.72
C CYS A 353 16.19 -38.49 42.97
N CYS A 354 17.15 -39.31 42.53
CA CYS A 354 17.19 -40.74 42.86
C CYS A 354 17.22 -41.02 44.38
N LEU A 355 17.84 -40.16 45.20
CA LEU A 355 17.81 -40.29 46.66
C LEU A 355 16.42 -40.05 47.24
N VAL A 356 15.67 -39.09 46.70
CA VAL A 356 14.26 -38.86 47.07
C VAL A 356 13.39 -40.04 46.61
N LEU A 357 13.59 -40.51 45.38
CA LEU A 357 12.90 -41.66 44.83
C LEU A 357 13.13 -42.92 45.67
N LEU A 358 14.34 -43.13 46.21
CA LEU A 358 14.65 -44.23 47.11
C LEU A 358 13.77 -44.20 48.38
N VAL A 359 13.53 -43.01 48.96
CA VAL A 359 12.62 -42.85 50.10
C VAL A 359 11.18 -43.18 49.71
N VAL A 360 10.73 -42.70 48.55
CA VAL A 360 9.39 -43.00 48.02
C VAL A 360 9.23 -44.51 47.79
N LEU A 361 10.23 -45.18 47.20
CA LEU A 361 10.24 -46.63 46.99
C LEU A 361 10.15 -47.39 48.31
N CYS A 362 10.91 -46.98 49.34
CA CYS A 362 10.81 -47.57 50.67
C CYS A 362 9.38 -47.42 51.25
N ASN A 363 8.76 -46.25 51.10
CA ASN A 363 7.40 -46.03 51.55
C ASN A 363 6.37 -46.86 50.78
N VAL A 364 6.49 -46.94 49.45
CA VAL A 364 5.60 -47.74 48.59
C VAL A 364 5.73 -49.23 48.92
N LEU A 365 6.95 -49.75 49.04
CA LEU A 365 7.17 -51.14 49.47
C LEU A 365 6.60 -51.38 50.87
N GLY A 366 6.74 -50.43 51.80
CA GLY A 366 6.10 -50.49 53.11
C GLY A 366 4.56 -50.54 53.03
N LEU A 367 3.96 -49.71 52.18
CA LEU A 367 2.52 -49.61 51.94
C LEU A 367 1.95 -50.84 51.21
N LEU A 368 2.76 -51.56 50.41
CA LEU A 368 2.35 -52.79 49.74
C LEU A 368 2.54 -54.01 50.66
N LEU A 369 3.76 -54.23 51.15
CA LEU A 369 4.11 -55.44 51.90
C LEU A 369 3.49 -55.45 53.31
N GLY A 370 3.32 -54.28 53.93
CA GLY A 370 2.74 -54.14 55.26
C GLY A 370 1.34 -54.75 55.36
N PRO A 371 0.35 -54.28 54.58
CA PRO A 371 -1.00 -54.84 54.52
C PRO A 371 -1.06 -56.25 53.93
N LEU A 372 -0.32 -56.55 52.84
CA LEU A 372 -0.34 -57.88 52.22
C LEU A 372 0.11 -58.99 53.18
N GLY A 373 1.10 -58.69 54.03
CA GLY A 373 1.58 -59.63 55.05
C GLY A 373 0.71 -59.66 56.31
N LEU A 374 -0.27 -58.77 56.47
CA LEU A 374 -0.99 -58.59 57.71
C LEU A 374 -2.20 -59.54 57.82
N LYS A 375 -2.11 -60.53 58.71
CA LYS A 375 -3.23 -61.39 59.10
C LYS A 375 -4.00 -60.77 60.26
N GLU A 376 -5.31 -60.56 60.13
CA GLU A 376 -6.12 -59.86 61.15
C GLU A 376 -6.20 -60.62 62.49
N SER A 377 -6.12 -61.94 62.47
CA SER A 377 -6.13 -62.81 63.64
C SER A 377 -4.77 -62.95 64.35
N ALA A 378 -3.68 -62.47 63.73
CA ALA A 378 -2.33 -62.62 64.28
C ALA A 378 -2.01 -61.53 65.30
N LEU A 379 -1.52 -61.95 66.47
CA LEU A 379 -1.02 -61.07 67.52
C LEU A 379 0.17 -60.22 67.01
N PRO A 380 0.40 -58.99 67.53
CA PRO A 380 1.53 -58.16 67.11
C PRO A 380 2.91 -58.81 67.33
N THR A 381 3.02 -59.76 68.26
CA THR A 381 4.23 -60.55 68.52
C THR A 381 4.47 -61.66 67.49
N GLN A 382 3.44 -62.07 66.74
CA GLN A 382 3.47 -63.17 65.75
C GLN A 382 3.24 -62.70 64.30
N ARG A 383 3.60 -61.45 63.98
CA ARG A 383 3.48 -60.91 62.61
C ARG A 383 4.24 -61.75 61.59
N SER A 384 3.69 -61.88 60.39
CA SER A 384 4.35 -62.56 59.27
C SER A 384 5.68 -61.90 58.90
N CYS A 385 6.57 -62.64 58.23
CA CYS A 385 7.82 -62.09 57.72
C CYS A 385 7.53 -60.90 56.78
N LEU A 386 6.58 -61.06 55.85
CA LEU A 386 6.21 -60.05 54.87
C LEU A 386 5.72 -58.72 55.50
N SER A 387 4.88 -58.79 56.54
CA SER A 387 4.42 -57.59 57.26
C SER A 387 5.56 -56.92 58.01
N ASN A 388 6.45 -57.71 58.61
CA ASN A 388 7.62 -57.17 59.30
C ASN A 388 8.56 -56.45 58.32
N THR A 389 8.82 -57.05 57.16
CA THR A 389 9.61 -56.44 56.08
C THR A 389 9.01 -55.10 55.62
N GLY A 390 7.70 -55.00 55.43
CA GLY A 390 7.04 -53.73 55.11
C GLY A 390 7.23 -52.66 56.20
N GLY A 391 7.18 -53.08 57.46
CA GLY A 391 7.49 -52.22 58.60
C GLY A 391 8.96 -51.77 58.66
N ASP A 392 9.90 -52.63 58.28
CA ASP A 392 11.33 -52.31 58.22
C ASP A 392 11.65 -51.39 57.03
N PHE A 393 10.98 -51.53 55.88
CA PHE A 393 11.07 -50.58 54.76
C PHE A 393 10.67 -49.16 55.15
N PHE A 394 9.60 -48.96 55.93
CA PHE A 394 9.25 -47.63 56.45
C PHE A 394 10.36 -47.05 57.35
N ILE A 395 11.01 -47.88 58.18
CA ILE A 395 12.11 -47.42 59.04
C ILE A 395 13.38 -47.15 58.22
N ALA A 396 13.64 -47.91 57.16
CA ALA A 396 14.72 -47.64 56.21
C ALA A 396 14.50 -46.30 55.49
N GLY A 397 13.28 -46.05 55.00
CA GLY A 397 12.90 -44.77 54.39
C GLY A 397 13.06 -43.59 55.35
N VAL A 398 12.69 -43.76 56.62
CA VAL A 398 12.95 -42.76 57.69
C VAL A 398 14.44 -42.51 57.89
N GLY A 399 15.26 -43.56 57.90
CA GLY A 399 16.71 -43.46 58.00
C GLY A 399 17.32 -42.66 56.86
N PHE A 400 16.99 -43.03 55.61
CA PHE A 400 17.42 -42.29 54.42
C PHE A 400 16.94 -40.85 54.42
N SER A 401 15.71 -40.60 54.88
CA SER A 401 15.17 -39.23 55.00
C SER A 401 16.04 -38.37 55.92
N PHE A 402 16.43 -38.86 57.10
CA PHE A 402 17.32 -38.09 58.01
C PHE A 402 18.72 -37.88 57.43
N ILE A 403 19.27 -38.87 56.72
CA ILE A 403 20.62 -38.80 56.14
C ILE A 403 20.65 -37.79 54.98
N PHE A 404 19.67 -37.81 54.09
CA PHE A 404 19.67 -37.03 52.85
C PHE A 404 18.90 -35.70 52.92
N SER A 405 18.12 -35.43 53.96
CA SER A 405 17.36 -34.16 54.04
C SER A 405 18.26 -32.93 54.10
N TRP A 406 19.35 -32.95 54.87
CA TRP A 406 20.21 -31.78 55.04
C TRP A 406 21.08 -31.46 53.80
N PRO A 407 21.66 -32.43 53.07
CA PRO A 407 22.36 -32.13 51.81
C PRO A 407 21.40 -31.68 50.71
N LEU A 408 20.18 -32.25 50.65
CA LEU A 408 19.15 -31.80 49.73
C LEU A 408 18.76 -30.34 50.00
N MET A 409 18.54 -29.98 51.27
CA MET A 409 18.24 -28.59 51.65
C MET A 409 19.40 -27.64 51.34
N LEU A 410 20.66 -28.07 51.48
CA LEU A 410 21.82 -27.26 51.11
C LEU A 410 21.81 -26.92 49.61
N VAL A 411 21.57 -27.90 48.74
CA VAL A 411 21.49 -27.68 47.29
C VAL A 411 20.31 -26.78 46.93
N VAL A 412 19.14 -27.02 47.53
CA VAL A 412 17.95 -26.17 47.36
C VAL A 412 18.26 -24.74 47.76
N LEU A 413 18.92 -24.52 48.90
CA LEU A 413 19.26 -23.17 49.37
C LEU A 413 20.22 -22.44 48.41
N LEU A 414 21.28 -23.12 47.94
CA LEU A 414 22.24 -22.53 47.01
C LEU A 414 21.59 -22.17 45.67
N THR A 415 20.78 -23.08 45.12
CA THR A 415 20.09 -22.87 43.84
C THR A 415 18.94 -21.89 43.93
N PHE A 416 18.24 -21.82 45.07
CA PHE A 416 17.24 -20.79 45.37
C PHE A 416 17.87 -19.40 45.42
N LEU A 417 18.97 -19.24 46.16
CA LEU A 417 19.66 -17.96 46.26
C LEU A 417 20.22 -17.53 44.91
N LEU A 418 20.76 -18.45 44.12
CA LEU A 418 21.26 -18.14 42.78
C LEU A 418 20.12 -17.80 41.81
N GLY A 419 19.17 -18.71 41.62
CA GLY A 419 18.12 -18.59 40.62
C GLY A 419 17.09 -17.51 40.95
N GLY A 420 16.65 -17.43 42.20
CA GLY A 420 15.67 -16.45 42.64
C GLY A 420 16.20 -15.01 42.61
N ASN A 421 17.43 -14.78 43.07
CA ASN A 421 18.04 -13.46 42.96
C ASN A 421 18.34 -13.11 41.49
N SER A 422 18.91 -14.04 40.71
CA SER A 422 19.20 -13.77 39.30
C SER A 422 17.93 -13.43 38.52
N TYR A 423 16.79 -14.06 38.81
CA TYR A 423 15.51 -13.72 38.20
C TYR A 423 15.06 -12.30 38.53
N MET A 424 15.12 -11.89 39.81
CA MET A 424 14.72 -10.53 40.21
C MET A 424 15.68 -9.46 39.67
N PHE A 425 16.98 -9.69 39.76
CA PHE A 425 17.98 -8.71 39.31
C PHE A 425 18.06 -8.60 37.79
N VAL A 426 17.94 -9.70 37.06
CA VAL A 426 18.09 -9.72 35.60
C VAL A 426 16.73 -9.63 34.91
N CYS A 427 15.86 -10.63 35.08
CA CYS A 427 14.63 -10.75 34.28
C CYS A 427 13.59 -9.69 34.61
N GLU A 428 13.27 -9.50 35.88
CA GLU A 428 12.28 -8.49 36.29
C GLU A 428 12.78 -7.07 35.96
N SER A 429 14.07 -6.80 36.18
CA SER A 429 14.68 -5.52 35.81
C SER A 429 14.78 -5.31 34.29
N TRP A 430 14.88 -6.37 33.48
CA TRP A 430 14.86 -6.28 32.02
C TRP A 430 13.46 -5.95 31.52
N ARG A 431 12.45 -6.70 31.97
CA ARG A 431 11.05 -6.53 31.59
C ARG A 431 10.48 -5.19 32.06
N SER A 432 10.88 -4.72 33.24
CA SER A 432 10.55 -3.37 33.74
C SER A 432 11.42 -2.25 33.14
N GLN A 433 12.40 -2.60 32.29
CA GLN A 433 13.35 -1.71 31.63
C GLN A 433 14.24 -0.91 32.61
N GLN A 434 14.31 -1.31 33.87
CA GLN A 434 15.20 -0.74 34.88
C GLN A 434 16.68 -1.00 34.54
N LEU A 435 16.99 -2.17 33.95
CA LEU A 435 18.34 -2.45 33.43
C LEU A 435 18.78 -1.47 32.35
N PHE A 436 17.85 -1.02 31.50
CA PHE A 436 18.18 -0.07 30.44
C PHE A 436 18.47 1.33 30.99
N GLN A 437 17.84 1.72 32.10
CA GLN A 437 18.19 2.95 32.82
C GLN A 437 19.63 2.93 33.37
N LEU A 438 20.15 1.72 33.68
CA LEU A 438 21.53 1.52 34.11
C LEU A 438 22.51 1.79 32.97
N VAL A 439 22.19 1.30 31.77
CA VAL A 439 22.95 1.54 30.53
C VAL A 439 22.90 3.02 30.13
N ASP A 440 21.78 3.69 30.40
CA ASP A 440 21.58 5.11 30.15
C ASP A 440 22.32 6.02 31.16
N THR A 441 22.84 5.47 32.27
CA THR A 441 23.53 6.25 33.30
C THR A 441 25.03 6.37 32.98
N PRO A 442 25.54 7.57 32.62
CA PRO A 442 26.93 7.73 32.24
C PRO A 442 27.89 7.44 33.40
N GLY A 443 28.94 6.68 33.12
CA GLY A 443 30.00 6.34 34.08
C GLY A 443 29.71 5.14 34.97
N LEU A 444 28.57 4.46 34.79
CA LEU A 444 28.24 3.25 35.55
C LEU A 444 28.83 1.97 34.93
N ILE A 445 28.88 1.90 33.60
CA ILE A 445 29.58 0.84 32.87
C ILE A 445 30.96 1.38 32.44
N PRO A 446 32.07 0.86 32.98
CA PRO A 446 33.40 1.39 32.66
C PRO A 446 33.70 1.20 31.17
N GLY A 447 34.02 2.30 30.48
CA GLY A 447 34.37 2.31 29.05
C GLY A 447 33.18 2.33 28.07
N PHE A 448 31.93 2.38 28.54
CA PHE A 448 30.76 2.48 27.68
C PHE A 448 29.93 3.73 28.02
N ASN A 449 29.73 4.58 27.01
CA ASN A 449 28.84 5.73 27.10
C ASN A 449 27.99 5.78 25.82
N LEU A 450 26.70 5.46 25.95
CA LEU A 450 25.79 5.40 24.82
C LEU A 450 25.71 6.73 24.07
N SER A 451 25.75 7.86 24.79
CA SER A 451 25.77 9.18 24.17
C SER A 451 27.07 9.42 23.40
N GLU A 452 28.21 8.90 23.85
CA GLU A 452 29.49 9.03 23.15
C GLU A 452 29.57 8.12 21.92
N VAL A 453 29.13 6.86 22.06
CA VAL A 453 29.06 5.87 20.97
C VAL A 453 28.12 6.32 19.87
N LEU A 454 26.96 6.87 20.25
CA LEU A 454 26.05 7.41 19.27
C LEU A 454 26.61 8.72 18.69
N GLY A 455 27.37 9.55 19.40
CA GLY A 455 27.71 10.92 19.00
C GLY A 455 26.66 11.96 19.45
N ASP A 456 25.90 11.58 20.48
CA ASP A 456 24.94 12.25 21.35
C ASP A 456 25.41 13.56 22.03
N LYS A 457 25.67 14.68 21.34
CA LYS A 457 26.15 15.90 22.02
C LYS A 457 25.12 16.52 22.99
N SER A 458 23.83 16.25 22.80
CA SER A 458 22.74 16.78 23.63
C SER A 458 22.40 15.90 24.84
N GLY A 459 22.84 14.63 24.85
CA GLY A 459 22.56 13.67 25.92
C GLY A 459 21.06 13.36 26.08
N THR A 460 20.29 13.42 24.98
CA THR A 460 18.82 13.28 25.00
C THR A 460 18.32 11.92 24.53
N VAL A 461 19.19 11.08 23.97
CA VAL A 461 18.84 9.75 23.50
C VAL A 461 19.12 8.70 24.58
N ASN A 462 18.05 8.10 25.09
CA ASN A 462 18.09 7.02 26.07
C ASN A 462 17.82 5.68 25.38
N PHE A 463 18.58 4.64 25.71
CA PHE A 463 18.41 3.25 25.26
C PHE A 463 16.98 2.75 25.53
N SER A 464 16.40 3.06 26.69
CA SER A 464 15.01 2.70 26.98
C SER A 464 14.04 3.31 25.96
N GLN A 465 14.29 4.54 25.50
CA GLN A 465 13.47 5.18 24.46
C GLN A 465 13.73 4.55 23.09
N ILE A 466 14.99 4.28 22.72
CA ILE A 466 15.33 3.60 21.46
C ILE A 466 14.62 2.25 21.41
N TYR A 467 14.75 1.43 22.45
CA TYR A 467 14.12 0.11 22.53
C TYR A 467 12.60 0.19 22.37
N ARG A 468 11.91 1.11 23.08
CA ARG A 468 10.46 1.30 22.95
C ARG A 468 10.04 1.72 21.54
N GLN A 469 10.79 2.61 20.90
CA GLN A 469 10.51 3.03 19.52
C GLN A 469 10.73 1.88 18.54
N CYS A 470 11.75 1.06 18.76
CA CYS A 470 11.98 -0.15 17.97
C CYS A 470 10.91 -1.22 18.18
N GLN A 471 10.39 -1.40 19.40
CA GLN A 471 9.21 -2.25 19.64
C GLN A 471 7.99 -1.79 18.83
N GLN A 472 7.85 -0.48 18.60
CA GLN A 472 6.80 0.12 17.78
C GLN A 472 7.10 0.14 16.28
N ASP A 473 8.17 -0.52 15.83
CA ASP A 473 8.59 -0.59 14.42
C ASP A 473 8.97 0.78 13.82
N ALA A 474 9.48 1.70 14.64
CA ALA A 474 10.01 2.97 14.15
C ALA A 474 11.27 2.74 13.29
N ALA A 475 11.54 3.65 12.35
CA ALA A 475 12.80 3.69 11.61
C ALA A 475 13.98 3.99 12.55
N LEU A 476 15.15 3.40 12.28
CA LEU A 476 16.39 3.73 12.97
C LEU A 476 16.71 5.22 12.92
N TRP A 477 16.35 5.89 11.81
CA TRP A 477 16.52 7.33 11.66
C TRP A 477 15.84 8.12 12.79
N GLN A 478 14.58 7.78 13.07
CA GLN A 478 13.79 8.38 14.14
C GLN A 478 14.28 7.92 15.52
N ALA A 479 14.56 6.62 15.67
CA ALA A 479 14.97 6.01 16.93
C ALA A 479 16.29 6.60 17.47
N LEU A 480 17.26 6.81 16.57
CA LEU A 480 18.57 7.35 16.89
C LEU A 480 18.66 8.88 16.75
N ARG A 481 17.57 9.55 16.35
CA ARG A 481 17.50 11.00 16.06
C ARG A 481 18.59 11.47 15.10
N LEU A 482 18.77 10.75 14.00
CA LEU A 482 19.84 11.02 13.03
C LEU A 482 19.71 12.38 12.33
N ASP A 483 18.53 13.01 12.36
CA ASP A 483 18.31 14.38 11.84
C ASP A 483 19.27 15.41 12.45
N GLN A 484 19.76 15.20 13.69
CA GLN A 484 20.72 16.11 14.35
C GLN A 484 22.16 15.97 13.84
N ARG A 485 22.48 14.87 13.15
CA ARG A 485 23.84 14.58 12.66
C ARG A 485 23.94 14.66 11.15
N VAL A 486 22.91 14.18 10.47
CA VAL A 486 22.82 14.17 9.01
C VAL A 486 21.59 15.00 8.65
N PRO A 487 21.73 16.33 8.53
CA PRO A 487 20.63 17.18 8.09
C PRO A 487 20.27 16.84 6.64
N LEU A 488 19.23 16.03 6.44
CA LEU A 488 18.76 15.63 5.10
C LEU A 488 18.39 16.84 4.22
N ASP A 489 18.02 17.95 4.85
CA ASP A 489 17.68 19.19 4.17
C ASP A 489 18.91 19.86 3.53
N GLU A 490 20.10 19.70 4.11
CA GLU A 490 21.36 20.17 3.54
C GLU A 490 21.91 19.13 2.55
N LEU A 491 21.86 17.84 2.89
CA LEU A 491 22.41 16.75 2.08
C LEU A 491 21.70 16.59 0.73
N LEU A 492 20.37 16.77 0.71
CA LEU A 492 19.54 16.66 -0.49
C LEU A 492 19.14 18.04 -1.03
N ASN A 493 19.98 19.06 -0.82
CA ASN A 493 19.72 20.40 -1.32
C ASN A 493 20.04 20.49 -2.82
N ILE A 494 19.03 20.78 -3.63
CA ILE A 494 19.18 20.96 -5.09
C ILE A 494 19.01 22.41 -5.55
N SER A 495 18.87 23.36 -4.63
CA SER A 495 18.59 24.78 -4.94
C SER A 495 19.56 25.34 -5.99
N GLN A 496 20.85 25.07 -5.85
CA GLN A 496 21.87 25.49 -6.81
C GLN A 496 21.55 25.03 -8.24
N TYR A 497 21.21 23.76 -8.42
CA TYR A 497 20.90 23.21 -9.75
C TYR A 497 19.59 23.77 -10.29
N THR A 498 18.59 23.94 -9.42
CA THR A 498 17.31 24.54 -9.78
C THR A 498 17.47 25.98 -10.25
N GLU A 499 18.30 26.79 -9.58
CA GLU A 499 18.61 28.16 -9.97
C GLU A 499 19.35 28.21 -11.31
N GLU A 500 20.36 27.37 -11.51
CA GLU A 500 21.11 27.32 -12.77
C GLU A 500 20.25 26.89 -13.97
N ILE A 501 19.35 25.91 -13.79
CA ILE A 501 18.42 25.48 -14.85
C ILE A 501 17.40 26.60 -15.11
N SER A 502 16.89 27.26 -14.08
CA SER A 502 15.94 28.36 -14.24
C SER A 502 16.54 29.53 -15.01
N ALA A 503 17.78 29.92 -14.69
CA ALA A 503 18.51 30.96 -15.42
C ALA A 503 18.74 30.58 -16.89
N ALA A 504 19.02 29.30 -17.20
CA ALA A 504 19.18 28.85 -18.57
C ALA A 504 17.88 28.95 -19.39
N PHE A 505 16.71 28.74 -18.76
CA PHE A 505 15.40 28.89 -19.39
C PHE A 505 14.93 30.34 -19.50
N GLU A 506 15.41 31.25 -18.64
CA GLU A 506 15.17 32.70 -18.78
C GLU A 506 15.78 33.30 -20.05
N GLU A 507 16.91 32.75 -20.51
CA GLU A 507 17.60 33.19 -21.73
C GLU A 507 16.94 32.67 -23.02
N VAL A 508 15.97 31.74 -22.91
CA VAL A 508 15.32 31.12 -24.08
C VAL A 508 14.35 32.11 -24.72
N ASN A 509 14.66 32.50 -25.95
CA ASN A 509 13.82 33.38 -26.74
C ASN A 509 13.25 32.64 -27.96
N ILE A 510 12.04 32.08 -27.80
CA ILE A 510 11.33 31.40 -28.89
C ILE A 510 10.60 32.44 -29.74
N THR A 511 10.98 32.51 -31.01
CA THR A 511 10.38 33.40 -32.01
C THR A 511 9.62 32.58 -33.05
N LEU A 512 8.33 32.85 -33.21
CA LEU A 512 7.48 32.18 -34.20
C LEU A 512 7.32 33.04 -35.45
N SER A 513 7.00 32.39 -36.57
CA SER A 513 6.62 33.10 -37.79
C SER A 513 5.33 33.90 -37.55
N PRO A 514 5.22 35.13 -38.08
CA PRO A 514 4.01 35.93 -37.91
C PRO A 514 2.82 35.23 -38.57
N ILE A 515 1.72 35.14 -37.82
CA ILE A 515 0.45 34.57 -38.30
C ILE A 515 -0.40 35.71 -38.84
N SER A 516 -0.65 35.71 -40.15
CA SER A 516 -1.60 36.64 -40.80
C SER A 516 -2.78 35.85 -41.33
N LEU A 517 -3.98 36.13 -40.81
CA LEU A 517 -5.22 35.54 -41.32
C LEU A 517 -5.74 36.28 -42.55
N LEU A 518 -5.51 37.59 -42.60
CA LEU A 518 -6.09 38.49 -43.58
C LEU A 518 -5.26 39.76 -43.71
N ASN A 519 -4.91 40.13 -44.93
CA ASN A 519 -4.25 41.40 -45.25
C ASN A 519 -5.29 42.52 -45.46
N GLU A 520 -4.88 43.78 -45.29
CA GLU A 520 -5.80 44.94 -45.43
C GLU A 520 -6.52 44.96 -46.79
N SER A 521 -5.78 44.71 -47.90
CA SER A 521 -6.37 44.66 -49.23
C SER A 521 -7.41 43.56 -49.40
N GLN A 522 -7.21 42.40 -48.76
CA GLN A 522 -8.17 41.30 -48.80
C GLN A 522 -9.43 41.63 -47.98
N GLY A 523 -9.28 42.35 -46.86
CA GLY A 523 -10.41 42.81 -46.06
C GLY A 523 -11.30 43.80 -46.81
N ASP A 524 -10.69 44.78 -47.46
CA ASP A 524 -11.40 45.75 -48.29
C ASP A 524 -12.09 45.06 -49.48
N LEU A 525 -11.39 44.11 -50.11
CA LEU A 525 -11.92 43.35 -51.23
C LEU A 525 -13.12 42.48 -50.81
N LEU A 526 -13.06 41.79 -49.67
CA LEU A 526 -14.19 41.02 -49.13
C LEU A 526 -15.41 41.93 -48.85
N LEU A 527 -15.18 43.09 -48.24
CA LEU A 527 -16.26 44.02 -47.91
C LEU A 527 -16.90 44.60 -49.17
N ASN A 528 -16.10 45.03 -50.14
CA ASN A 528 -16.59 45.55 -51.42
C ASN A 528 -17.33 44.47 -52.21
N ALA A 529 -16.80 43.24 -52.24
CA ALA A 529 -17.46 42.10 -52.87
C ALA A 529 -18.80 41.77 -52.24
N SER A 530 -18.90 41.78 -50.90
CA SER A 530 -20.16 41.50 -50.21
C SER A 530 -21.29 42.48 -50.55
N ARG A 531 -20.93 43.74 -50.86
CA ARG A 531 -21.87 44.80 -51.27
C ARG A 531 -22.18 44.76 -52.76
N ALA A 532 -21.20 44.41 -53.60
CA ALA A 532 -21.37 44.36 -55.06
C ALA A 532 -22.03 43.05 -55.54
N ALA A 533 -21.93 41.97 -54.76
CA ALA A 533 -22.53 40.67 -55.07
C ALA A 533 -24.05 40.60 -54.84
N GLN A 534 -24.71 41.74 -54.58
CA GLN A 534 -26.16 41.80 -54.43
C GLN A 534 -26.84 41.43 -55.76
N PRO A 535 -27.88 40.57 -55.73
CA PRO A 535 -28.52 40.08 -56.94
C PRO A 535 -29.29 41.21 -57.64
N PRO A 536 -29.34 41.21 -58.98
CA PRO A 536 -30.24 42.10 -59.71
C PRO A 536 -31.70 41.77 -59.43
N ASN A 537 -32.62 42.66 -59.85
CA ASN A 537 -34.04 42.45 -59.62
C ASN A 537 -34.60 41.32 -60.50
N PHE A 538 -34.77 40.13 -59.90
CA PHE A 538 -35.36 38.95 -60.55
C PHE A 538 -36.89 38.86 -60.41
N THR A 539 -37.58 39.85 -59.84
CA THR A 539 -39.03 39.75 -59.56
C THR A 539 -39.83 39.43 -60.82
N ARG A 540 -39.56 40.16 -61.91
CA ARG A 540 -40.26 39.97 -63.18
C ARG A 540 -40.02 38.60 -63.80
N ILE A 541 -38.80 38.07 -63.71
CA ILE A 541 -38.50 36.75 -64.27
C ILE A 541 -39.12 35.63 -63.41
N LEU A 542 -39.13 35.78 -62.08
CA LEU A 542 -39.77 34.81 -61.19
C LEU A 542 -41.27 34.69 -61.45
N GLU A 543 -41.97 35.81 -61.70
CA GLU A 543 -43.38 35.81 -62.12
C GLU A 543 -43.59 35.15 -63.49
N GLN A 544 -42.64 35.34 -64.41
CA GLN A 544 -42.67 34.75 -65.74
C GLN A 544 -42.38 33.23 -65.73
N LEU A 545 -41.57 32.74 -64.80
CA LEU A 545 -41.24 31.31 -64.66
C LEU A 545 -42.44 30.46 -64.22
N ASP A 546 -43.47 31.07 -63.64
CA ASP A 546 -44.71 30.40 -63.24
C ASP A 546 -45.76 30.36 -64.37
N GLN A 547 -45.44 30.92 -65.56
CA GLN A 547 -46.29 30.89 -66.75
C GLN A 547 -45.90 29.76 -67.71
N ASN A 548 -46.84 29.37 -68.58
CA ASN A 548 -46.56 28.44 -69.67
C ASN A 548 -45.52 29.03 -70.65
N VAL A 549 -44.71 28.18 -71.28
CA VAL A 549 -43.64 28.61 -72.21
C VAL A 549 -44.22 29.34 -73.44
N THR A 550 -45.41 28.93 -73.90
CA THR A 550 -46.14 29.53 -75.03
C THR A 550 -47.41 30.24 -74.55
N LEU A 551 -47.87 31.24 -75.31
CA LEU A 551 -49.08 32.04 -74.99
C LEU A 551 -50.35 31.19 -74.99
N VAL A 552 -50.38 30.16 -75.84
CA VAL A 552 -51.45 29.16 -75.90
C VAL A 552 -50.82 27.78 -75.79
N SER A 553 -51.53 26.83 -75.20
CA SER A 553 -51.14 25.42 -75.17
C SER A 553 -51.10 24.87 -76.61
N LEU A 554 -49.90 24.54 -77.09
CA LEU A 554 -49.72 23.97 -78.44
C LEU A 554 -50.46 22.63 -78.58
N GLN A 555 -50.54 21.89 -77.48
CA GLN A 555 -51.27 20.62 -77.41
C GLN A 555 -52.78 20.81 -77.55
N ASP A 556 -53.36 21.82 -76.89
CA ASP A 556 -54.80 22.12 -77.00
C ASP A 556 -55.14 22.67 -78.39
N LEU A 557 -54.28 23.54 -78.93
CA LEU A 557 -54.41 24.06 -80.29
C LEU A 557 -54.35 22.92 -81.33
N ALA A 558 -53.45 21.97 -81.17
CA ALA A 558 -53.39 20.78 -82.03
C ALA A 558 -54.67 19.94 -81.96
N ALA A 559 -55.25 19.76 -80.77
CA ALA A 559 -56.52 19.04 -80.60
C ALA A 559 -57.70 19.78 -81.23
N GLU A 560 -57.73 21.12 -81.16
CA GLU A 560 -58.73 21.94 -81.85
C GLU A 560 -58.61 21.80 -83.38
N LEU A 561 -57.40 21.84 -83.93
CA LEU A 561 -57.18 21.64 -85.37
C LEU A 561 -57.66 20.26 -85.82
N GLU A 562 -57.42 19.21 -85.03
CA GLU A 562 -57.91 17.85 -85.32
C GLU A 562 -59.43 17.74 -85.34
N GLN A 563 -60.14 18.45 -84.45
CA GLN A 563 -61.61 18.49 -84.48
C GLN A 563 -62.17 19.21 -85.71
N LEU A 564 -61.38 20.10 -86.32
CA LEU A 564 -61.75 20.81 -87.54
C LEU A 564 -61.55 19.98 -88.81
N VAL A 565 -60.69 18.96 -88.78
CA VAL A 565 -60.43 18.03 -89.90
C VAL A 565 -61.73 17.40 -90.44
N ASP A 566 -62.66 17.05 -89.55
CA ASP A 566 -63.95 16.42 -89.90
C ASP A 566 -64.93 17.40 -90.56
N LYS A 567 -64.76 18.70 -90.31
CA LYS A 567 -65.64 19.79 -90.79
C LYS A 567 -65.05 20.56 -91.98
N ALA A 568 -63.76 20.38 -92.26
CA ALA A 568 -63.02 21.07 -93.31
C ALA A 568 -63.16 20.38 -94.69
N GLY A 569 -62.96 21.17 -95.76
CA GLY A 569 -62.90 20.69 -97.15
C GLY A 569 -61.75 19.72 -97.40
N THR A 570 -61.87 18.86 -98.41
CA THR A 570 -60.85 17.84 -98.75
C THR A 570 -59.51 18.45 -99.15
N ASP A 571 -59.50 19.70 -99.57
CA ASP A 571 -58.34 20.48 -100.00
C ASP A 571 -57.46 21.00 -98.85
N VAL A 572 -57.97 21.09 -97.61
CA VAL A 572 -57.24 21.62 -96.44
C VAL A 572 -57.05 20.58 -95.33
N ARG A 573 -57.73 19.43 -95.44
CA ARG A 573 -57.71 18.35 -94.43
C ARG A 573 -56.29 17.82 -94.13
N GLY A 574 -55.48 17.61 -95.17
CA GLY A 574 -54.09 17.13 -95.02
C GLY A 574 -53.18 18.16 -94.34
N ASP A 575 -53.34 19.44 -94.68
CA ASP A 575 -52.59 20.55 -94.09
C ASP A 575 -52.93 20.72 -92.59
N LEU A 576 -54.22 20.64 -92.21
CA LEU A 576 -54.66 20.70 -90.80
C LEU A 576 -54.10 19.54 -89.96
N GLN A 577 -54.07 18.32 -90.50
CA GLN A 577 -53.47 17.16 -89.81
C GLN A 577 -51.96 17.31 -89.65
N ALA A 578 -51.27 17.83 -90.68
CA ALA A 578 -49.83 18.08 -90.64
C ALA A 578 -49.47 19.19 -89.64
N ASP A 579 -50.23 20.29 -89.62
CA ASP A 579 -50.03 21.39 -88.67
C ASP A 579 -50.31 20.95 -87.22
N ALA A 580 -51.35 20.14 -86.98
CA ALA A 580 -51.62 19.55 -85.66
C ALA A 580 -50.51 18.59 -85.19
N ALA A 581 -49.98 17.76 -86.10
CA ALA A 581 -48.87 16.86 -85.80
C ALA A 581 -47.59 17.64 -85.46
N ASN A 582 -47.27 18.69 -86.23
CA ASN A 582 -46.13 19.57 -85.99
C ASN A 582 -46.26 20.32 -84.66
N LEU A 583 -47.45 20.80 -84.31
CA LEU A 583 -47.72 21.43 -83.01
C LEU A 583 -47.45 20.47 -81.84
N ARG A 584 -47.89 19.20 -81.93
CA ARG A 584 -47.61 18.20 -80.89
C ARG A 584 -46.14 17.79 -80.82
N GLU A 585 -45.44 17.74 -81.95
CA GLU A 585 -44.01 17.46 -81.97
C GLU A 585 -43.23 18.58 -81.29
N LEU A 586 -43.48 19.83 -81.65
CA LEU A 586 -42.88 21.00 -81.00
C LEU A 586 -43.21 21.07 -79.51
N ASP A 587 -44.46 20.81 -79.13
CA ASP A 587 -44.86 20.78 -77.72
C ASP A 587 -44.05 19.73 -76.94
N ARG A 588 -43.93 18.49 -77.45
CA ARG A 588 -43.13 17.44 -76.81
C ARG A 588 -41.66 17.82 -76.67
N GLU A 589 -41.06 18.37 -77.72
CA GLU A 589 -39.66 18.80 -77.68
C GLU A 589 -39.43 19.95 -76.68
N MET A 590 -40.35 20.91 -76.64
CA MET A 590 -40.29 22.04 -75.70
C MET A 590 -40.49 21.58 -74.25
N GLN A 591 -41.43 20.67 -74.00
CA GLN A 591 -41.64 20.05 -72.69
C GLN A 591 -40.46 19.18 -72.24
N ALA A 592 -39.67 18.62 -73.17
CA ALA A 592 -38.43 17.93 -72.82
C ALA A 592 -37.26 18.89 -72.51
N SER A 593 -37.23 20.06 -73.15
CA SER A 593 -36.05 20.95 -73.14
C SER A 593 -36.09 22.06 -72.09
N PHE A 594 -37.26 22.64 -71.81
CA PHE A 594 -37.38 23.84 -70.96
C PHE A 594 -37.54 23.56 -69.46
N PRO A 595 -38.39 22.62 -68.98
CA PRO A 595 -38.72 22.51 -67.55
C PRO A 595 -37.51 22.35 -66.62
N GLY A 596 -36.52 21.54 -67.00
CA GLY A 596 -35.30 21.36 -66.21
C GLY A 596 -34.46 22.64 -66.07
N LEU A 597 -34.37 23.45 -67.14
CA LEU A 597 -33.65 24.72 -67.12
C LEU A 597 -34.41 25.78 -66.31
N LEU A 598 -35.74 25.86 -66.47
CA LEU A 598 -36.56 26.82 -65.73
C LEU A 598 -36.54 26.51 -64.23
N GLN A 599 -36.62 25.23 -63.84
CA GLN A 599 -36.50 24.80 -62.45
C GLN A 599 -35.12 25.14 -61.89
N SER A 600 -34.05 24.84 -62.63
CA SER A 600 -32.68 25.15 -62.21
C SER A 600 -32.46 26.66 -62.05
N LEU A 601 -33.00 27.48 -62.96
CA LEU A 601 -32.94 28.93 -62.86
C LEU A 601 -33.67 29.44 -61.61
N LYS A 602 -34.88 28.94 -61.35
CA LYS A 602 -35.70 29.32 -60.20
C LYS A 602 -34.99 29.00 -58.88
N GLU A 603 -34.47 27.79 -58.74
CA GLU A 603 -33.73 27.34 -57.55
C GLU A 603 -32.48 28.18 -57.30
N ASN A 604 -31.69 28.46 -58.33
CA ASN A 604 -30.46 29.24 -58.20
C ASN A 604 -30.72 30.73 -57.96
N ILE A 605 -31.81 31.30 -58.48
CA ILE A 605 -32.23 32.67 -58.15
C ILE A 605 -32.56 32.78 -56.66
N TYR A 606 -33.37 31.87 -56.11
CA TYR A 606 -33.69 31.87 -54.69
C TYR A 606 -32.45 31.64 -53.81
N LEU A 607 -31.56 30.72 -54.22
CA LEU A 607 -30.29 30.49 -53.53
C LEU A 607 -29.41 31.74 -53.52
N ALA A 608 -29.25 32.40 -54.66
CA ALA A 608 -28.45 33.63 -54.79
C ALA A 608 -29.03 34.77 -53.94
N GLN A 609 -30.36 34.96 -53.95
CA GLN A 609 -31.03 35.96 -53.12
C GLN A 609 -30.83 35.71 -51.63
N SER A 610 -31.02 34.47 -51.18
CA SER A 610 -30.86 34.10 -49.78
C SER A 610 -29.41 34.26 -49.29
N ARG A 611 -28.43 33.80 -50.08
CA ARG A 611 -27.01 33.87 -49.73
C ARG A 611 -26.45 35.28 -49.78
N ALA A 612 -26.77 36.06 -50.82
CA ALA A 612 -26.30 37.43 -50.93
C ALA A 612 -26.84 38.34 -49.82
N ALA A 613 -28.08 38.10 -49.35
CA ALA A 613 -28.65 38.86 -48.23
C ALA A 613 -27.90 38.66 -46.90
N GLN A 614 -27.27 37.50 -46.71
CA GLN A 614 -26.50 37.18 -45.51
C GLN A 614 -25.01 37.53 -45.65
N LEU A 615 -24.52 37.68 -46.88
CA LEU A 615 -23.09 37.79 -47.18
C LEU A 615 -22.45 39.01 -46.51
N GLU A 616 -23.07 40.19 -46.58
CA GLU A 616 -22.50 41.40 -45.96
C GLU A 616 -22.40 41.27 -44.43
N ALA A 617 -23.41 40.71 -43.77
CA ALA A 617 -23.40 40.50 -42.32
C ALA A 617 -22.33 39.46 -41.90
N GLN A 618 -22.20 38.38 -42.67
CA GLN A 618 -21.15 37.37 -42.46
C GLN A 618 -19.76 37.95 -42.69
N THR A 619 -19.56 38.75 -43.74
CA THR A 619 -18.29 39.43 -44.02
C THR A 619 -17.89 40.34 -42.87
N ARG A 620 -18.79 41.21 -42.39
CA ARG A 620 -18.49 42.11 -41.27
C ARG A 620 -18.09 41.33 -40.01
N THR A 621 -18.84 40.28 -39.68
CA THR A 621 -18.54 39.42 -38.52
C THR A 621 -17.16 38.76 -38.65
N ALA A 622 -16.82 38.24 -39.83
CA ALA A 622 -15.53 37.60 -40.07
C ALA A 622 -14.37 38.61 -40.02
N LEU A 623 -14.57 39.82 -40.54
CA LEU A 623 -13.58 40.91 -40.47
C LEU A 623 -13.36 41.40 -39.04
N ASP A 624 -14.42 41.55 -38.26
CA ASP A 624 -14.34 41.96 -36.86
C ASP A 624 -13.56 40.91 -36.05
N GLN A 625 -13.88 39.63 -36.21
CA GLN A 625 -13.12 38.54 -35.57
C GLN A 625 -11.67 38.46 -36.04
N ALA A 626 -11.40 38.67 -37.33
CA ALA A 626 -10.03 38.69 -37.86
C ALA A 626 -9.21 39.86 -37.26
N ASN A 627 -9.83 41.02 -37.05
CA ASN A 627 -9.21 42.16 -36.40
C ASN A 627 -8.93 41.88 -34.92
N GLU A 628 -9.90 41.33 -34.19
CA GLU A 628 -9.70 40.91 -32.78
C GLU A 628 -8.59 39.88 -32.64
N THR A 629 -8.53 38.89 -33.54
CA THR A 629 -7.44 37.89 -33.56
C THR A 629 -6.09 38.53 -33.88
N ARG A 630 -6.02 39.53 -34.76
CA ARG A 630 -4.77 40.26 -35.03
C ARG A 630 -4.26 40.98 -33.77
N ASP A 631 -5.15 41.64 -33.03
CA ASP A 631 -4.82 42.31 -31.77
C ASP A 631 -4.44 41.33 -30.65
N PHE A 632 -5.08 40.16 -30.62
CA PHE A 632 -4.73 39.07 -29.73
C PHE A 632 -3.32 38.54 -30.02
N LEU A 633 -3.02 38.22 -31.28
CA LEU A 633 -1.69 37.73 -31.69
C LEU A 633 -0.59 38.74 -31.39
N GLY A 634 -0.83 40.03 -31.61
CA GLY A 634 0.13 41.09 -31.32
C GLY A 634 0.43 41.27 -29.83
N ARG A 635 -0.54 41.00 -28.94
CA ARG A 635 -0.40 41.20 -27.49
C ARG A 635 -0.03 39.93 -26.73
N GLU A 636 -0.69 38.81 -27.03
CA GLU A 636 -0.65 37.60 -26.20
C GLU A 636 0.33 36.54 -26.71
N MET A 637 0.75 36.55 -27.98
CA MET A 637 1.62 35.49 -28.51
C MET A 637 2.92 35.35 -27.71
N VAL A 638 3.58 36.46 -27.40
CA VAL A 638 4.81 36.47 -26.58
C VAL A 638 4.54 36.02 -25.14
N ASN A 639 3.41 36.42 -24.55
CA ASN A 639 3.02 36.03 -23.21
C ASN A 639 2.73 34.53 -23.11
N ILE A 640 2.01 33.97 -24.10
CA ILE A 640 1.73 32.53 -24.19
C ILE A 640 3.04 31.75 -24.27
N ILE A 641 3.94 32.13 -25.17
CA ILE A 641 5.26 31.49 -25.30
C ILE A 641 6.00 31.52 -23.97
N LYS A 642 6.07 32.68 -23.32
CA LYS A 642 6.77 32.84 -22.04
C LYS A 642 6.12 32.01 -20.93
N ASN A 643 4.81 32.08 -20.76
CA ASN A 643 4.08 31.37 -19.72
C ASN A 643 4.17 29.85 -19.89
N GLU A 644 3.99 29.34 -21.11
CA GLU A 644 4.11 27.90 -21.39
C GLU A 644 5.54 27.39 -21.20
N THR A 645 6.55 28.21 -21.54
CA THR A 645 7.96 27.88 -21.29
C THR A 645 8.25 27.79 -19.79
N TRP A 646 7.73 28.72 -18.99
CA TRP A 646 7.84 28.68 -17.53
C TRP A 646 7.09 27.51 -16.90
N ALA A 647 5.87 27.23 -17.36
CA ALA A 647 5.10 26.08 -16.88
C ALA A 647 5.80 24.75 -17.19
N PHE A 648 6.44 24.64 -18.36
CA PHE A 648 7.26 23.48 -18.72
C PHE A 648 8.48 23.33 -17.79
N LEU A 649 9.17 24.43 -17.47
CA LEU A 649 10.27 24.41 -16.50
C LEU A 649 9.79 24.00 -15.10
N GLU A 650 8.71 24.58 -14.61
CA GLU A 650 8.16 24.29 -13.28
C GLU A 650 7.79 22.81 -13.14
N GLU A 651 7.18 22.21 -14.17
CA GLU A 651 6.86 20.78 -14.21
C GLU A 651 8.11 19.89 -14.11
N MET A 652 9.21 20.28 -14.78
CA MET A 652 10.48 19.55 -14.66
C MET A 652 11.08 19.64 -13.26
N LEU A 653 11.07 20.83 -12.66
CA LEU A 653 11.57 21.04 -11.30
C LEU A 653 10.73 20.30 -10.25
N ASP A 654 9.42 20.21 -10.47
CA ASP A 654 8.50 19.50 -9.58
C ASP A 654 8.80 17.99 -9.48
N PHE A 655 9.31 17.36 -10.55
CA PHE A 655 9.77 15.97 -10.48
C PHE A 655 10.89 15.78 -9.45
N PHE A 656 11.82 16.72 -9.37
CA PHE A 656 12.92 16.67 -8.39
C PHE A 656 12.43 16.99 -6.98
N ASN A 657 11.59 18.02 -6.81
CA ASN A 657 11.02 18.37 -5.52
C ASN A 657 10.21 17.21 -4.92
N THR A 658 9.38 16.56 -5.75
CA THR A 658 8.61 15.38 -5.37
C THR A 658 9.52 14.23 -4.96
N TYR A 659 10.58 13.94 -5.73
CA TYR A 659 11.55 12.91 -5.38
C TYR A 659 12.26 13.20 -4.05
N ILE A 660 12.71 14.43 -3.82
CA ILE A 660 13.41 14.81 -2.59
C ILE A 660 12.49 14.71 -1.38
N ALA A 661 11.25 15.17 -1.49
CA ALA A 661 10.25 15.03 -0.44
C ALA A 661 10.00 13.54 -0.10
N TRP A 662 9.84 12.71 -1.14
CA TRP A 662 9.70 11.26 -0.98
C TRP A 662 10.94 10.61 -0.36
N ALA A 663 12.16 10.97 -0.81
CA ALA A 663 13.41 10.42 -0.30
C ALA A 663 13.61 10.78 1.17
N LYS A 664 13.37 12.04 1.55
CA LYS A 664 13.39 12.52 2.94
C LYS A 664 12.40 11.75 3.81
N SER A 665 11.17 11.56 3.35
CA SER A 665 10.15 10.80 4.08
C SER A 665 10.54 9.32 4.23
N SER A 666 11.01 8.70 3.14
CA SER A 666 11.39 7.28 3.11
C SER A 666 12.56 7.01 4.05
N LEU A 667 13.61 7.84 4.01
CA LEU A 667 14.75 7.72 4.93
C LEU A 667 14.35 7.90 6.40
N ARG A 668 13.42 8.81 6.69
CA ARG A 668 12.95 9.07 8.07
C ARG A 668 12.02 8.00 8.63
N ARG A 669 11.26 7.27 7.80
CA ARG A 669 10.13 6.43 8.25
C ARG A 669 10.16 4.99 7.77
N ASP A 670 10.69 4.72 6.58
CA ASP A 670 10.53 3.42 5.92
C ASP A 670 11.84 2.65 5.82
N VAL A 671 12.97 3.33 5.70
CA VAL A 671 14.30 2.72 5.67
C VAL A 671 14.72 2.31 7.09
N ALA A 672 15.26 1.08 7.20
CA ALA A 672 15.87 0.55 8.41
C ALA A 672 14.96 0.55 9.64
N ARG A 673 13.74 0.00 9.51
CA ARG A 673 12.82 -0.20 10.64
C ARG A 673 13.41 -1.12 11.71
N CYS A 674 13.46 -0.65 12.94
CA CYS A 674 14.30 -1.25 13.97
C CYS A 674 13.63 -2.32 14.84
N LYS A 675 12.44 -2.80 14.47
CA LYS A 675 11.79 -3.93 15.16
C LYS A 675 12.65 -5.19 15.24
N PRO A 676 13.43 -5.58 14.22
CA PRO A 676 14.34 -6.73 14.32
C PRO A 676 15.36 -6.57 15.45
N ILE A 677 15.84 -5.36 15.73
CA ILE A 677 16.78 -5.10 16.84
C ILE A 677 16.10 -5.31 18.19
N ALA A 678 14.87 -4.81 18.36
CA ALA A 678 14.11 -5.06 19.58
C ALA A 678 13.85 -6.56 19.78
N GLN A 679 13.49 -7.28 18.70
CA GLN A 679 13.30 -8.73 18.73
C GLN A 679 14.57 -9.50 19.09
N THR A 680 15.75 -9.06 18.65
CA THR A 680 17.02 -9.66 19.09
C THR A 680 17.19 -9.56 20.60
N LEU A 681 16.92 -8.39 21.19
CA LEU A 681 17.00 -8.20 22.64
C LEU A 681 15.95 -9.02 23.39
N ASP A 682 14.74 -9.12 22.86
CA ASP A 682 13.66 -9.94 23.42
C ASP A 682 14.01 -11.43 23.36
N ASN A 683 14.63 -11.90 22.28
CA ASN A 683 15.08 -13.28 22.15
C ASN A 683 16.18 -13.62 23.16
N VAL A 684 17.12 -12.70 23.39
CA VAL A 684 18.17 -12.88 24.41
C VAL A 684 17.57 -12.95 25.81
N GLU A 685 16.59 -12.10 26.12
CA GLU A 685 15.85 -12.15 27.38
C GLU A 685 15.11 -13.48 27.53
N ALA A 686 14.36 -13.93 26.52
CA ALA A 686 13.65 -15.20 26.56
C ALA A 686 14.58 -16.40 26.77
N ILE A 687 15.77 -16.40 26.14
CA ILE A 687 16.77 -17.47 26.35
C ILE A 687 17.27 -17.48 27.80
N ALA A 688 17.62 -16.32 28.35
CA ALA A 688 18.15 -16.22 29.70
C ALA A 688 17.08 -16.47 30.78
N CYS A 689 15.89 -15.91 30.61
CA CYS A 689 14.84 -15.86 31.62
C CYS A 689 13.89 -17.04 31.52
N ASP A 690 13.20 -17.19 30.38
CA ASP A 690 12.14 -18.18 30.21
C ASP A 690 12.69 -19.61 30.04
N TYR A 691 13.89 -19.77 29.45
CA TYR A 691 14.50 -21.09 29.27
C TYR A 691 15.42 -21.49 30.42
N LEU A 692 16.43 -20.68 30.74
CA LEU A 692 17.44 -21.05 31.74
C LEU A 692 16.97 -20.82 33.18
N LEU A 693 16.62 -19.58 33.54
CA LEU A 693 16.31 -19.23 34.92
C LEU A 693 15.00 -19.85 35.42
N ASP A 694 13.96 -19.89 34.59
CA ASP A 694 12.70 -20.56 34.93
C ASP A 694 12.89 -22.07 35.14
N SER A 695 13.70 -22.73 34.31
CA SER A 695 14.01 -24.15 34.49
C SER A 695 14.80 -24.42 35.78
N LEU A 696 15.77 -23.56 36.10
CA LEU A 696 16.53 -23.62 37.36
C LEU A 696 15.60 -23.38 38.56
N ASN A 697 14.68 -22.41 38.43
CA ASN A 697 13.74 -22.06 39.49
C ASN A 697 12.73 -23.18 39.76
N ALA A 698 12.20 -23.79 38.70
CA ALA A 698 11.33 -24.95 38.80
C ALA A 698 12.04 -26.15 39.45
N PHE A 699 13.34 -26.35 39.17
CA PHE A 699 14.12 -27.43 39.76
C PHE A 699 14.29 -27.28 41.27
N TRP A 700 14.82 -26.14 41.76
CA TRP A 700 15.04 -25.98 43.21
C TRP A 700 13.72 -25.95 43.98
N PHE A 701 12.65 -25.40 43.38
CA PHE A 701 11.33 -25.36 44.00
C PHE A 701 10.76 -26.77 44.18
N SER A 702 10.88 -27.62 43.15
CA SER A 702 10.44 -29.01 43.18
C SER A 702 11.25 -29.86 44.17
N LEU A 703 12.57 -29.66 44.22
CA LEU A 703 13.43 -30.35 45.19
C LEU A 703 13.19 -29.87 46.63
N GLY A 704 12.94 -28.57 46.81
CA GLY A 704 12.56 -27.96 48.09
C GLY A 704 11.22 -28.50 48.59
N TRP A 705 10.23 -28.63 47.70
CA TRP A 705 8.96 -29.29 47.97
C TRP A 705 9.17 -30.70 48.52
N CYS A 706 9.97 -31.52 47.85
CA CYS A 706 10.31 -32.86 48.33
C CYS A 706 10.92 -32.83 49.73
N THR A 707 11.91 -31.95 49.93
CA THR A 707 12.65 -31.83 51.20
C THR A 707 11.73 -31.47 52.38
N VAL A 708 10.76 -30.57 52.17
CA VAL A 708 9.76 -30.22 53.19
C VAL A 708 8.85 -31.39 53.53
N PHE A 709 8.39 -32.15 52.53
CA PHE A 709 7.50 -33.30 52.75
C PHE A 709 8.21 -34.54 53.33
N LEU A 710 9.55 -34.59 53.34
CA LEU A 710 10.30 -35.63 54.07
C LEU A 710 10.04 -35.57 55.59
N LEU A 711 9.82 -34.38 56.18
CA LEU A 711 9.55 -34.23 57.61
C LEU A 711 8.23 -34.90 58.07
N PRO A 712 7.06 -34.58 57.49
CA PRO A 712 5.83 -35.28 57.84
C PRO A 712 5.90 -36.76 57.44
N SER A 713 6.60 -37.11 56.35
CA SER A 713 6.85 -38.50 55.96
C SER A 713 7.53 -39.29 57.08
N ILE A 714 8.60 -38.73 57.67
CA ILE A 714 9.30 -39.34 58.82
C ILE A 714 8.33 -39.63 59.98
N ILE A 715 7.56 -38.62 60.40
CA ILE A 715 6.68 -38.73 61.56
C ILE A 715 5.61 -39.80 61.33
N LEU A 716 4.98 -39.78 60.16
CA LEU A 716 3.89 -40.68 59.80
C LEU A 716 4.40 -42.11 59.58
N ALA A 717 5.53 -42.28 58.88
CA ALA A 717 6.15 -43.58 58.60
C ALA A 717 6.60 -44.28 59.89
N VAL A 718 7.23 -43.58 60.84
CA VAL A 718 7.60 -44.16 62.15
C VAL A 718 6.36 -44.65 62.92
N ARG A 719 5.26 -43.89 62.86
CA ARG A 719 4.01 -44.25 63.53
C ARG A 719 3.33 -45.43 62.85
N LEU A 720 3.35 -45.48 61.53
CA LEU A 720 2.76 -46.55 60.73
C LEU A 720 3.56 -47.85 60.81
N ALA A 721 4.90 -47.78 60.82
CA ALA A 721 5.81 -48.92 60.93
C ALA A 721 5.51 -49.78 62.16
N LYS A 722 5.11 -49.15 63.28
CA LYS A 722 4.70 -49.88 64.49
C LYS A 722 3.51 -50.82 64.26
N PHE A 723 2.65 -50.52 63.30
CA PHE A 723 1.53 -51.39 62.98
C PHE A 723 1.89 -52.52 62.05
N TYR A 724 3.12 -52.65 61.56
CA TYR A 724 3.53 -53.70 60.62
C TYR A 724 4.71 -54.54 61.12
N ARG A 725 5.65 -53.94 61.88
CA ARG A 725 6.78 -54.64 62.50
C ARG A 725 6.34 -55.65 63.57
N ARG A 726 7.09 -56.76 63.68
CA ARG A 726 6.88 -57.81 64.68
C ARG A 726 7.35 -57.32 66.05
N MET A 727 6.43 -57.18 66.99
CA MET A 727 6.71 -56.64 68.32
C MET A 727 7.32 -57.67 69.28
N HIS A 728 8.03 -57.21 70.31
CA HIS A 728 8.49 -58.06 71.40
C HIS A 728 7.44 -58.17 72.52
N ILE A 729 6.62 -57.12 72.72
CA ILE A 729 5.58 -57.07 73.75
C ILE A 729 4.29 -56.48 73.13
N ALA A 730 3.12 -57.00 73.46
CA ALA A 730 1.84 -56.43 73.02
C ALA A 730 0.76 -56.57 74.08
N ASP A 731 -0.16 -55.60 74.18
CA ASP A 731 -1.35 -55.79 75.02
C ASP A 731 -2.32 -56.74 74.31
N VAL A 732 -2.75 -57.79 75.00
CA VAL A 732 -3.82 -58.68 74.57
C VAL A 732 -5.01 -58.43 75.46
N TYR A 733 -6.15 -58.10 74.86
CA TYR A 733 -7.42 -58.03 75.57
C TYR A 733 -8.11 -59.37 75.40
N ARG A 734 -8.06 -60.19 76.45
CA ARG A 734 -8.91 -61.37 76.55
C ARG A 734 -10.25 -60.90 77.09
N ASP A 735 -11.35 -61.32 76.47
CA ASP A 735 -12.67 -61.18 77.08
C ASP A 735 -12.75 -62.19 78.22
N GLU A 736 -12.26 -61.81 79.40
CA GLU A 736 -12.47 -62.57 80.63
C GLU A 736 -13.68 -61.97 81.34
N ALA A 737 -14.74 -62.76 81.51
CA ALA A 737 -15.83 -62.42 82.39
C ALA A 737 -15.29 -62.44 83.84
N VAL A 738 -15.15 -61.27 84.44
CA VAL A 738 -14.79 -61.14 85.86
C VAL A 738 -16.09 -61.05 86.65
N GLU A 739 -16.44 -62.13 87.38
CA GLU A 739 -17.59 -62.13 88.29
C GLU A 739 -17.28 -61.29 89.53
N ILE A 740 -17.80 -60.06 89.58
CA ILE A 740 -17.89 -59.25 90.80
C ILE A 740 -19.33 -58.74 90.93
N GLY A 741 -20.16 -59.46 91.67
CA GLY A 741 -21.50 -59.02 92.09
C GLY A 741 -22.51 -58.80 90.94
N PRO A 742 -23.78 -58.51 91.25
CA PRO A 742 -24.87 -58.53 90.28
C PRO A 742 -24.87 -57.28 89.40
N ALA A 743 -23.90 -57.19 88.48
CA ALA A 743 -23.93 -56.37 87.27
C ALA A 743 -22.80 -56.86 86.35
N PHE A 744 -23.16 -57.56 85.25
CA PHE A 744 -22.20 -58.01 84.23
C PHE A 744 -21.63 -56.79 83.47
N ASN A 745 -20.58 -56.18 84.02
CA ASN A 745 -19.75 -55.24 83.27
C ASN A 745 -18.53 -56.02 82.75
N MET A 746 -18.48 -56.27 81.43
CA MET A 746 -17.28 -56.82 80.78
C MET A 746 -16.16 -55.76 80.83
N TYR A 747 -15.24 -55.88 81.79
CA TYR A 747 -14.02 -55.07 81.82
C TYR A 747 -12.91 -55.78 81.05
N ARG A 748 -12.48 -55.19 79.94
CA ARG A 748 -11.31 -55.64 79.17
C ARG A 748 -10.03 -55.18 79.86
N ILE A 749 -9.42 -56.06 80.65
CA ILE A 749 -8.11 -55.80 81.28
C ILE A 749 -6.99 -56.13 80.28
N PRO A 750 -6.08 -55.19 79.95
CA PRO A 750 -4.94 -55.49 79.09
C PRO A 750 -3.94 -56.39 79.84
N ARG A 751 -3.57 -57.53 79.26
CA ARG A 751 -2.43 -58.34 79.73
C ARG A 751 -1.26 -58.24 78.73
N PRO A 752 0.00 -58.14 79.19
CA PRO A 752 1.15 -58.16 78.30
C PRO A 752 1.37 -59.57 77.73
N SER A 753 1.45 -59.70 76.42
CA SER A 753 1.97 -60.88 75.72
C SER A 753 3.40 -60.59 75.28
N THR A 754 4.33 -61.44 75.69
CA THR A 754 5.74 -61.39 75.30
C THR A 754 6.03 -62.38 74.19
N ARG A 755 6.92 -62.00 73.26
CA ARG A 755 7.45 -62.90 72.25
C ARG A 755 8.27 -64.00 72.94
N HIS A 756 7.94 -65.26 72.67
CA HIS A 756 8.75 -66.42 73.03
C HIS A 756 9.79 -66.69 71.94
#